data_AF-A0A520AHZ3-F1
#
_entry.id   AF-A0A520AHZ3-F1
#
_cell.length_a   1.000
_cell.length_b   1.000
_cell.length_c   1.000
_cell.angle_alpha   90.00
_cell.angle_beta   90.00
_cell.angle_gamma   90.00
#
_symmetry.space_group_name_H-M   'P 1'
#
loop_
_entity.id
_entity.type
_entity.pdbx_description
1 polymer ?
#
loop_
_entity_poly.entity_id
_entity_poly.type
_entity_poly.pdbx_seq_one_letter_code
_entity_poly.pdbx_strand_id
1 'polypeptide(L)'
;MKIGIIAHLKHPISIPFKGGLEAFTYQITERLVRLGHEVLLFASSESSSELPLVPILSDEHYDQKTGLRKKVKDLPSEYIAEHHAYHSLMSTIDDYKLDVIFNNSLHYIPITMAGLINTPMLTALHTPPFYEMEMAISRERKNPVINYVTVSKQSALIWDRLNTNCAIIYNGIDISSWEFHPASSKDKYAVWFGRIHPDKGLHLAVAAAKLAGIKLKVAGAIADQKYYEQYVVPVLDDSIELLGLCDHEQLNDLIGAASVCLVTPTWEEPFGLVLAEAMACGTPIAGFKIGALPEIDVEGTGFLVAPKDVEGLAVAIVQAQALNRKAVRAYVEEHFELSDVVNQYEKLLSEVTGSGMLDSALKCIAANARVADNAQMPPEKEFEWLREAGALKITLPGAALDFKKKNMPGLLNLLKNVGKANLSVGRIYEGHINALYLIHLYASKEQRELWFKEAAEGLLFGIWNTQAGDGIQIGVEDGKMHLTGAKTFCSGASIVKRALITGNIDHNDRKGWQMMIVDMDKIDGSAIDSTSWKPMGMKASGSYRVDFSGYLLEDKELLEMPGIYLKQPYFNGGAIRFAAVQLGGAEAIVEHTINYLNSLGRTDDAFQKVRLANMVTQLQTGLQWLEQSGKHYDSWAEDTNKFEDLIAYANMTRVVIEELSLVIMSESNRCVGARGLMAPYELERLNRDLTFYLRQPAPDATRVKIAEHFISSYTNTYAEDL
;
A
#
# COMPACT_ATOMS: atom_id res chain seq x y z
N MET A 1 4.31 9.01 -2.86
CA MET A 1 5.10 8.06 -3.68
C MET A 1 5.65 8.77 -4.89
N LYS A 2 6.82 8.34 -5.36
CA LYS A 2 7.39 8.66 -6.66
C LYS A 2 7.01 7.58 -7.68
N ILE A 3 6.14 7.90 -8.62
CA ILE A 3 5.49 6.94 -9.52
C ILE A 3 5.99 7.16 -10.95
N GLY A 4 6.53 6.11 -11.59
CA GLY A 4 6.84 6.13 -13.01
C GLY A 4 5.71 5.50 -13.83
N ILE A 5 5.03 6.27 -14.68
CA ILE A 5 3.99 5.77 -15.57
C ILE A 5 4.59 5.54 -16.95
N ILE A 6 4.58 4.30 -17.43
CA ILE A 6 5.03 3.97 -18.79
C ILE A 6 3.81 3.96 -19.71
N ALA A 7 3.71 4.94 -20.61
CA ALA A 7 2.60 5.06 -21.54
C ALA A 7 2.76 4.16 -22.78
N HIS A 8 1.65 3.92 -23.47
CA HIS A 8 1.67 3.35 -24.82
C HIS A 8 2.17 4.41 -25.82
N LEU A 9 3.15 4.05 -26.66
CA LEU A 9 3.86 5.00 -27.53
C LEU A 9 3.26 5.18 -28.93
N LYS A 10 2.20 4.45 -29.29
CA LYS A 10 1.60 4.56 -30.62
C LYS A 10 1.07 5.96 -30.92
N HIS A 11 0.52 6.63 -29.91
CA HIS A 11 -0.06 7.96 -30.04
C HIS A 11 0.39 8.86 -28.86
N PRO A 12 0.59 10.16 -29.09
CA PRO A 12 0.86 11.09 -28.00
C PRO A 12 -0.27 11.14 -26.98
N ILE A 13 0.08 11.24 -25.69
CA ILE A 13 -0.88 11.37 -24.57
C ILE A 13 -1.35 12.82 -24.49
N SER A 14 -2.27 13.19 -25.39
CA SER A 14 -2.75 14.56 -25.56
C SER A 14 -4.18 14.61 -26.11
N ILE A 15 -4.89 15.70 -25.81
CA ILE A 15 -6.23 15.99 -26.35
C ILE A 15 -6.08 16.62 -27.74
N PRO A 16 -6.86 16.21 -28.76
CA PRO A 16 -7.87 15.15 -28.73
C PRO A 16 -7.25 13.74 -28.72
N PHE A 17 -7.73 12.89 -27.82
CA PHE A 17 -7.20 11.54 -27.65
C PHE A 17 -7.52 10.66 -28.87
N LYS A 18 -6.51 9.90 -29.33
CA LYS A 18 -6.67 8.94 -30.45
C LYS A 18 -7.35 7.63 -30.02
N GLY A 19 -7.40 7.34 -28.73
CA GLY A 19 -8.00 6.14 -28.17
C GLY A 19 -8.24 6.23 -26.66
N GLY A 20 -8.93 5.23 -26.13
CA GLY A 20 -9.29 5.17 -24.72
C GLY A 20 -8.11 4.96 -23.77
N LEU A 21 -7.03 4.31 -24.24
CA LEU A 21 -5.82 4.11 -23.44
C LEU A 21 -5.05 5.42 -23.24
N GLU A 22 -4.99 6.25 -24.29
CA GLU A 22 -4.39 7.58 -24.22
C GLU A 22 -5.19 8.47 -23.24
N ALA A 23 -6.52 8.43 -23.30
CA ALA A 23 -7.40 9.12 -22.36
C ALA A 23 -7.20 8.65 -20.92
N PHE A 24 -7.21 7.33 -20.68
CA PHE A 24 -6.97 6.72 -19.38
C PHE A 24 -5.61 7.15 -18.80
N THR A 25 -4.55 7.06 -19.59
CA THR A 25 -3.19 7.38 -19.15
C THR A 25 -3.07 8.86 -18.81
N TYR A 26 -3.66 9.76 -19.61
CA TYR A 26 -3.71 11.19 -19.29
C TYR A 26 -4.42 11.43 -17.96
N GLN A 27 -5.64 10.92 -17.82
CA GLN A 27 -6.49 11.14 -16.65
C GLN A 27 -5.87 10.60 -15.36
N ILE A 28 -5.36 9.37 -15.37
CA ILE A 28 -4.75 8.78 -14.17
C ILE A 28 -3.46 9.51 -13.77
N THR A 29 -2.65 9.94 -14.75
CA THR A 29 -1.44 10.72 -14.50
C THR A 29 -1.81 12.04 -13.83
N GLU A 30 -2.75 12.78 -14.42
CA GLU A 30 -3.20 14.07 -13.89
C GLU A 30 -3.75 13.93 -12.46
N ARG A 31 -4.57 12.92 -12.20
CA ARG A 31 -5.20 12.71 -10.89
C ARG A 31 -4.20 12.29 -9.81
N LEU A 32 -3.23 11.43 -10.14
CA LEU A 32 -2.14 11.08 -9.21
C LEU A 32 -1.26 12.30 -8.88
N VAL A 33 -1.00 13.18 -9.85
CA VAL A 33 -0.31 14.46 -9.58
C VAL A 33 -1.14 15.33 -8.63
N ARG A 34 -2.46 15.44 -8.86
CA ARG A 34 -3.36 16.22 -7.99
C ARG A 34 -3.45 15.67 -6.56
N LEU A 35 -3.31 14.36 -6.38
CA LEU A 35 -3.23 13.71 -5.06
C LEU A 35 -1.88 13.94 -4.34
N GLY A 36 -0.93 14.62 -4.99
CA GLY A 36 0.36 15.01 -4.40
C GLY A 36 1.48 14.00 -4.59
N HIS A 37 1.31 13.01 -5.47
CA HIS A 37 2.39 12.11 -5.85
C HIS A 37 3.41 12.81 -6.76
N GLU A 38 4.69 12.43 -6.64
CA GLU A 38 5.71 12.80 -7.62
C GLU A 38 5.58 11.84 -8.80
N VAL A 39 4.99 12.26 -9.90
CA VAL A 39 4.76 11.39 -11.07
C VAL A 39 5.75 11.72 -12.18
N LEU A 40 6.28 10.71 -12.86
CA LEU A 40 7.02 10.84 -14.12
C LEU A 40 6.28 10.06 -15.21
N LEU A 41 5.83 10.74 -16.26
CA LEU A 41 5.16 10.12 -17.39
C LEU A 41 6.15 9.85 -18.53
N PHE A 42 6.50 8.59 -18.76
CA PHE A 42 7.34 8.18 -19.87
C PHE A 42 6.47 7.96 -21.12
N ALA A 43 6.49 8.91 -22.06
CA ALA A 43 5.63 8.92 -23.25
C ALA A 43 6.34 9.49 -24.49
N SER A 44 5.63 9.63 -25.61
CA SER A 44 6.17 10.25 -26.82
C SER A 44 6.22 11.78 -26.71
N SER A 45 7.11 12.43 -27.46
CA SER A 45 7.49 13.84 -27.25
C SER A 45 6.39 14.89 -27.51
N GLU A 46 5.35 14.57 -28.28
CA GLU A 46 4.19 15.45 -28.49
C GLU A 46 3.06 15.21 -27.45
N SER A 47 3.31 14.41 -26.40
CA SER A 47 2.37 14.27 -25.28
C SER A 47 2.23 15.60 -24.51
N SER A 48 1.10 15.78 -23.79
CA SER A 48 0.80 17.06 -23.14
C SER A 48 1.92 17.55 -22.22
N SER A 49 2.36 18.79 -22.42
CA SER A 49 3.33 19.47 -21.57
C SER A 49 2.80 19.84 -20.17
N GLU A 50 1.49 19.67 -19.94
CA GLU A 50 0.85 19.86 -18.63
C GLU A 50 1.11 18.67 -17.68
N LEU A 51 1.48 17.52 -18.25
CA LEU A 51 1.86 16.34 -17.49
C LEU A 51 3.37 16.36 -17.20
N PRO A 52 3.85 15.69 -16.15
CA PRO A 52 5.27 15.60 -15.83
C PRO A 52 6.00 14.64 -16.80
N LEU A 53 6.09 15.07 -18.06
CA LEU A 53 6.54 14.30 -19.21
C LEU A 53 8.05 14.08 -19.19
N VAL A 54 8.45 12.82 -19.38
CA VAL A 54 9.80 12.39 -19.73
C VAL A 54 9.72 11.73 -21.11
N PRO A 55 10.11 12.43 -22.20
CA PRO A 55 9.95 11.89 -23.53
C PRO A 55 10.93 10.73 -23.78
N ILE A 56 10.41 9.58 -24.23
CA ILE A 56 11.21 8.39 -24.55
C ILE A 56 11.19 8.03 -26.04
N LEU A 57 10.33 8.69 -26.83
CA LEU A 57 10.25 8.53 -28.28
C LEU A 57 9.94 9.89 -28.94
N SER A 58 10.68 10.23 -29.99
CA SER A 58 10.44 11.44 -30.79
C SER A 58 9.26 11.28 -31.73
N ASP A 59 8.41 12.31 -31.79
CA ASP A 59 7.27 12.43 -32.70
C ASP A 59 7.58 13.28 -33.95
N GLU A 60 8.85 13.63 -34.22
CA GLU A 60 9.26 14.40 -35.41
C GLU A 60 8.71 13.82 -36.73
N HIS A 61 8.55 12.50 -36.79
CA HIS A 61 8.03 11.78 -37.96
C HIS A 61 6.58 11.31 -37.79
N TYR A 62 5.90 11.67 -36.72
CA TYR A 62 4.51 11.31 -36.46
C TYR A 62 3.58 12.16 -37.33
N ASP A 63 2.76 11.51 -38.16
CA ASP A 63 1.79 12.21 -38.99
C ASP A 63 0.44 12.26 -38.26
N GLN A 64 0.12 13.42 -37.69
CA GLN A 64 -1.10 13.69 -36.93
C GLN A 64 -2.41 13.38 -37.68
N LYS A 65 -2.39 13.39 -39.02
CA LYS A 65 -3.57 13.09 -39.85
C LYS A 65 -3.77 11.58 -40.01
N THR A 66 -2.68 10.86 -40.30
CA THR A 66 -2.76 9.40 -40.53
C THR A 66 -2.62 8.57 -39.26
N GLY A 67 -2.07 9.15 -38.19
CA GLY A 67 -1.77 8.46 -36.93
C GLY A 67 -0.60 7.49 -37.04
N LEU A 68 0.24 7.62 -38.07
CA LEU A 68 1.37 6.73 -38.35
C LEU A 68 2.69 7.50 -38.36
N ARG A 69 3.77 6.85 -37.91
CA ARG A 69 5.13 7.39 -38.05
C ARG A 69 5.70 7.09 -39.44
N LYS A 70 6.18 8.13 -40.12
CA LYS A 70 6.82 8.01 -41.45
C LYS A 70 8.11 7.23 -41.33
N LYS A 71 8.32 6.27 -42.24
CA LYS A 71 9.54 5.47 -42.29
C LYS A 71 10.75 6.35 -42.61
N VAL A 72 11.75 6.34 -41.73
CA VAL A 72 13.02 7.03 -41.92
C VAL A 72 14.08 6.00 -42.31
N LYS A 73 15.09 6.41 -43.08
CA LYS A 73 16.11 5.52 -43.67
C LYS A 73 16.82 4.64 -42.63
N ASP A 74 16.94 5.11 -41.38
CA ASP A 74 17.65 4.45 -40.28
C ASP A 74 16.72 3.80 -39.22
N LEU A 75 15.40 3.89 -39.38
CA LEU A 75 14.41 3.26 -38.50
C LEU A 75 13.53 2.27 -39.31
N PRO A 76 13.71 0.95 -39.15
CA PRO A 76 13.14 -0.04 -40.05
C PRO A 76 11.60 -0.16 -39.98
N SER A 77 10.99 0.13 -38.82
CA SER A 77 9.53 0.22 -38.62
C SER A 77 9.17 0.97 -37.32
N GLU A 78 7.92 1.42 -37.21
CA GLU A 78 7.36 2.03 -35.98
C GLU A 78 7.49 1.10 -34.76
N TYR A 79 7.17 -0.18 -34.93
CA TYR A 79 7.32 -1.19 -33.88
C TYR A 79 8.77 -1.31 -33.35
N ILE A 80 9.77 -1.19 -34.22
CA ILE A 80 11.18 -1.22 -33.79
C ILE A 80 11.57 0.07 -33.04
N ALA A 81 11.01 1.22 -33.42
CA ALA A 81 11.22 2.47 -32.70
C ALA A 81 10.67 2.39 -31.27
N GLU A 82 9.44 1.88 -31.11
CA GLU A 82 8.83 1.63 -29.80
C GLU A 82 9.65 0.64 -28.97
N HIS A 83 10.08 -0.46 -29.58
CA HIS A 83 10.96 -1.44 -28.94
C HIS A 83 12.23 -0.79 -28.36
N HIS A 84 12.93 0.03 -29.15
CA HIS A 84 14.15 0.70 -28.69
C HIS A 84 13.88 1.73 -27.59
N ALA A 85 12.77 2.48 -27.68
CA ALA A 85 12.37 3.43 -26.65
C ALA A 85 12.14 2.72 -25.29
N TYR A 86 11.35 1.65 -25.28
CA TYR A 86 11.11 0.88 -24.06
C TYR A 86 12.37 0.19 -23.55
N HIS A 87 13.19 -0.40 -24.43
CA HIS A 87 14.45 -1.03 -24.02
C HIS A 87 15.40 -0.01 -23.39
N SER A 88 15.56 1.17 -24.00
CA SER A 88 16.41 2.23 -23.48
C SER A 88 15.90 2.71 -22.12
N LEU A 89 14.60 2.95 -21.99
CA LEU A 89 13.98 3.31 -20.72
C LEU A 89 14.27 2.27 -19.64
N MET A 90 13.91 1.00 -19.89
CA MET A 90 14.04 -0.09 -18.91
C MET A 90 15.50 -0.34 -18.52
N SER A 91 16.47 -0.02 -19.38
CA SER A 91 17.90 -0.14 -19.07
C SER A 91 18.40 0.92 -18.08
N THR A 92 17.67 2.02 -17.90
CA THR A 92 18.03 3.16 -17.04
C THR A 92 16.95 3.51 -16.01
N ILE A 93 15.88 2.71 -15.90
CA ILE A 93 14.67 3.11 -15.16
C ILE A 93 14.92 3.24 -13.65
N ASP A 94 15.85 2.47 -13.09
CA ASP A 94 16.21 2.55 -11.67
C ASP A 94 16.98 3.84 -11.32
N ASP A 95 17.59 4.52 -12.30
CA ASP A 95 18.29 5.80 -12.07
C ASP A 95 17.33 6.91 -11.63
N TYR A 96 16.04 6.75 -11.96
CA TYR A 96 14.97 7.67 -11.55
C TYR A 96 14.55 7.50 -10.09
N LYS A 97 15.00 6.45 -9.39
CA LYS A 97 14.71 6.16 -7.97
C LYS A 97 13.20 6.17 -7.67
N LEU A 98 12.43 5.52 -8.53
CA LEU A 98 10.98 5.41 -8.41
C LEU A 98 10.61 4.49 -7.24
N ASP A 99 9.50 4.78 -6.57
CA ASP A 99 8.92 3.87 -5.57
C ASP A 99 8.19 2.70 -6.27
N VAL A 100 7.53 2.98 -7.39
CA VAL A 100 6.75 2.01 -8.16
C VAL A 100 6.62 2.43 -9.63
N ILE A 101 6.61 1.44 -10.53
CA ILE A 101 6.29 1.61 -11.94
C ILE A 101 4.84 1.20 -12.20
N PHE A 102 4.08 2.06 -12.85
CA PHE A 102 2.77 1.74 -13.41
C PHE A 102 2.87 1.62 -14.93
N ASN A 103 2.87 0.38 -15.41
CA ASN A 103 3.10 0.05 -16.81
C ASN A 103 1.78 -0.07 -17.60
N ASN A 104 1.58 0.86 -18.55
CA ASN A 104 0.47 0.94 -19.50
C ASN A 104 0.94 0.78 -20.97
N SER A 105 2.16 0.30 -21.19
CA SER A 105 2.87 0.35 -22.49
C SER A 105 2.28 -0.50 -23.62
N LEU A 106 1.42 -1.47 -23.32
CA LEU A 106 0.99 -2.53 -24.25
C LEU A 106 2.15 -3.18 -25.03
N HIS A 107 3.31 -3.32 -24.39
CA HIS A 107 4.52 -3.83 -25.03
C HIS A 107 5.21 -4.88 -24.15
N TYR A 108 5.84 -5.87 -24.79
CA TYR A 108 6.43 -7.01 -24.11
C TYR A 108 7.76 -6.70 -23.39
N ILE A 109 8.43 -5.61 -23.76
CA ILE A 109 9.76 -5.25 -23.24
C ILE A 109 9.75 -4.92 -21.74
N PRO A 110 8.89 -4.01 -21.22
CA PRO A 110 8.83 -3.76 -19.78
C PRO A 110 8.58 -5.03 -18.95
N ILE A 111 7.73 -5.93 -19.44
CA ILE A 111 7.44 -7.21 -18.78
C ILE A 111 8.66 -8.13 -18.81
N THR A 112 9.32 -8.26 -19.96
CA THR A 112 10.49 -9.13 -20.14
C THR A 112 11.68 -8.70 -19.27
N MET A 113 11.86 -7.38 -19.10
CA MET A 113 12.97 -6.81 -18.35
C MET A 113 12.68 -6.58 -16.87
N ALA A 114 11.46 -6.82 -16.38
CA ALA A 114 11.08 -6.53 -15.01
C ALA A 114 11.95 -7.26 -13.96
N GLY A 115 12.45 -8.45 -14.27
CA GLY A 115 13.36 -9.19 -13.37
C GLY A 115 14.79 -8.64 -13.30
N LEU A 116 15.11 -7.60 -14.09
CA LEU A 116 16.44 -6.96 -14.13
C LEU A 116 16.48 -5.62 -13.40
N ILE A 117 15.34 -5.12 -12.93
CA ILE A 117 15.21 -3.84 -12.25
C ILE A 117 14.88 -4.04 -10.76
N ASN A 118 15.19 -3.04 -9.94
CA ASN A 118 14.90 -3.06 -8.50
C ASN A 118 13.52 -2.49 -8.18
N THR A 119 13.03 -1.58 -9.02
CA THR A 119 11.75 -0.90 -8.81
C THR A 119 10.57 -1.84 -9.02
N PRO A 120 9.63 -1.97 -8.06
CA PRO A 120 8.47 -2.85 -8.21
C PRO A 120 7.51 -2.32 -9.29
N MET A 121 6.82 -3.24 -9.97
CA MET A 121 5.98 -2.92 -11.14
C MET A 121 4.55 -3.44 -11.00
N LEU A 122 3.59 -2.56 -11.27
CA LEU A 122 2.20 -2.87 -11.58
C LEU A 122 1.99 -2.75 -13.09
N THR A 123 1.52 -3.80 -13.76
CA THR A 123 1.17 -3.76 -15.19
C THR A 123 -0.33 -3.87 -15.39
N ALA A 124 -0.92 -2.87 -16.07
CA ALA A 124 -2.31 -2.93 -16.48
C ALA A 124 -2.47 -3.61 -17.85
N LEU A 125 -3.33 -4.62 -17.89
CA LEU A 125 -3.64 -5.40 -19.09
C LEU A 125 -4.92 -4.84 -19.74
N HIS A 126 -4.72 -3.88 -20.66
CA HIS A 126 -5.82 -3.13 -21.31
C HIS A 126 -6.45 -3.83 -22.52
N THR A 127 -5.85 -4.91 -23.03
CA THR A 127 -6.30 -5.63 -24.23
C THR A 127 -6.33 -7.13 -24.00
N PRO A 128 -7.01 -7.90 -24.88
CA PRO A 128 -6.85 -9.34 -24.92
C PRO A 128 -5.38 -9.72 -25.24
N PRO A 129 -4.98 -10.97 -24.93
CA PRO A 129 -3.62 -11.44 -25.18
C PRO A 129 -3.23 -11.42 -26.66
N PHE A 130 -1.98 -11.06 -26.91
CA PHE A 130 -1.30 -11.22 -28.19
C PHE A 130 0.07 -11.86 -27.98
N TYR A 131 0.59 -12.48 -29.04
CA TYR A 131 1.68 -13.45 -28.97
C TYR A 131 2.89 -13.00 -28.15
N GLU A 132 3.42 -11.80 -28.42
CA GLU A 132 4.61 -11.28 -27.77
C GLU A 132 4.41 -11.05 -26.26
N MET A 133 3.24 -10.53 -25.88
CA MET A 133 2.90 -10.26 -24.48
C MET A 133 2.63 -11.56 -23.72
N GLU A 134 1.99 -12.55 -24.35
CA GLU A 134 1.81 -13.89 -23.78
C GLU A 134 3.16 -14.56 -23.48
N MET A 135 4.12 -14.46 -24.41
CA MET A 135 5.45 -15.03 -24.22
C MET A 135 6.21 -14.35 -23.09
N ALA A 136 6.14 -13.02 -23.00
CA ALA A 136 6.78 -12.27 -21.91
C ALA A 136 6.17 -12.63 -20.55
N ILE A 137 4.84 -12.63 -20.43
CA ILE A 137 4.15 -12.97 -19.18
C ILE A 137 4.40 -14.43 -18.82
N SER A 138 4.28 -15.38 -19.76
CA SER A 138 4.56 -16.80 -19.52
C SER A 138 5.98 -17.03 -18.99
N ARG A 139 6.96 -16.24 -19.46
CA ARG A 139 8.34 -16.31 -18.96
C ARG A 139 8.48 -15.66 -17.58
N GLU A 140 7.92 -14.48 -17.38
CA GLU A 140 7.93 -13.76 -16.10
C GLU A 140 7.29 -14.58 -14.99
N ARG A 141 6.20 -15.28 -15.28
CA ARG A 141 5.48 -16.13 -14.33
C ARG A 141 6.25 -17.34 -13.82
N LYS A 142 7.41 -17.66 -14.40
CA LYS A 142 8.33 -18.66 -13.83
C LYS A 142 9.04 -18.15 -12.58
N ASN A 143 9.29 -16.84 -12.49
CA ASN A 143 9.87 -16.16 -11.33
C ASN A 143 9.12 -14.82 -11.14
N PRO A 144 7.94 -14.86 -10.49
CA PRO A 144 7.06 -13.70 -10.44
C PRO A 144 7.69 -12.49 -9.76
N VAL A 145 7.72 -11.36 -10.46
CA VAL A 145 8.21 -10.06 -9.98
C VAL A 145 7.24 -8.91 -10.31
N ILE A 146 6.22 -9.16 -11.13
CA ILE A 146 5.21 -8.18 -11.55
C ILE A 146 3.85 -8.50 -10.93
N ASN A 147 3.18 -7.45 -10.45
CA ASN A 147 1.76 -7.45 -10.12
C ASN A 147 0.93 -7.01 -11.35
N TYR A 148 -0.21 -7.64 -11.59
CA TYR A 148 -1.04 -7.35 -12.76
C TYR A 148 -2.44 -6.90 -12.35
N VAL A 149 -3.00 -6.01 -13.15
CA VAL A 149 -4.37 -5.51 -13.00
C VAL A 149 -5.05 -5.53 -14.36
N THR A 150 -6.36 -5.76 -14.36
CA THR A 150 -7.21 -5.80 -15.56
C THR A 150 -8.38 -4.85 -15.40
N VAL A 151 -8.89 -4.38 -16.54
CA VAL A 151 -9.97 -3.40 -16.60
C VAL A 151 -11.39 -4.00 -16.55
N SER A 152 -11.50 -5.33 -16.41
CA SER A 152 -12.75 -6.07 -16.28
C SER A 152 -12.53 -7.51 -15.82
N LYS A 153 -13.59 -8.16 -15.32
CA LYS A 153 -13.57 -9.58 -14.93
C LYS A 153 -13.35 -10.47 -16.15
N GLN A 154 -13.95 -10.16 -17.28
CA GLN A 154 -13.76 -10.90 -18.53
C GLN A 154 -12.29 -10.84 -18.96
N SER A 155 -11.65 -9.67 -18.88
CA SER A 155 -10.21 -9.57 -19.15
C SER A 155 -9.40 -10.42 -18.18
N ALA A 156 -9.72 -10.38 -16.88
CA ALA A 156 -9.07 -11.23 -15.88
C ALA A 156 -9.16 -12.72 -16.24
N LEU A 157 -10.35 -13.21 -16.63
CA LEU A 157 -10.57 -14.60 -17.04
C LEU A 157 -9.74 -14.99 -18.26
N ILE A 158 -9.63 -14.11 -19.26
CA ILE A 158 -8.85 -14.39 -20.47
C ILE A 158 -7.35 -14.50 -20.15
N TRP A 159 -6.85 -13.65 -19.25
CA TRP A 159 -5.45 -13.62 -18.83
C TRP A 159 -5.08 -14.71 -17.82
N ASP A 160 -6.06 -15.23 -17.06
CA ASP A 160 -5.86 -16.20 -15.98
C ASP A 160 -5.19 -17.50 -16.44
N ARG A 161 -5.31 -17.87 -17.73
CA ARG A 161 -4.60 -19.03 -18.31
C ARG A 161 -3.06 -18.95 -18.21
N LEU A 162 -2.52 -17.77 -17.93
CA LEU A 162 -1.09 -17.54 -17.68
C LEU A 162 -0.76 -17.41 -16.18
N ASN A 163 -1.69 -17.77 -15.28
CA ASN A 163 -1.56 -17.64 -13.82
C ASN A 163 -1.25 -16.21 -13.38
N THR A 164 -1.91 -15.21 -13.99
CA THR A 164 -1.62 -13.80 -13.70
C THR A 164 -2.16 -13.33 -12.37
N ASN A 165 -3.20 -13.97 -11.80
CA ASN A 165 -3.84 -13.55 -10.55
C ASN A 165 -4.15 -12.05 -10.54
N CYS A 166 -4.75 -11.54 -11.62
CA CYS A 166 -4.94 -10.11 -11.81
C CYS A 166 -5.90 -9.52 -10.77
N ALA A 167 -5.53 -8.37 -10.21
CA ALA A 167 -6.51 -7.47 -9.61
C ALA A 167 -7.49 -6.96 -10.70
N ILE A 168 -8.68 -6.56 -10.29
CA ILE A 168 -9.72 -6.04 -11.20
C ILE A 168 -10.05 -4.63 -10.76
N ILE A 169 -9.74 -3.66 -11.62
CA ILE A 169 -10.11 -2.26 -11.43
C ILE A 169 -10.69 -1.79 -12.76
N TYR A 170 -12.01 -1.58 -12.79
CA TYR A 170 -12.69 -1.06 -13.97
C TYR A 170 -12.14 0.31 -14.38
N ASN A 171 -12.22 0.63 -15.67
CA ASN A 171 -11.92 2.01 -16.08
C ASN A 171 -12.98 2.96 -15.53
N GLY A 172 -12.55 4.16 -15.18
CA GLY A 172 -13.43 5.22 -14.69
C GLY A 172 -13.72 6.26 -15.77
N ILE A 173 -14.75 7.05 -15.53
CA ILE A 173 -15.12 8.21 -16.33
C ILE A 173 -15.19 9.45 -15.45
N ASP A 174 -14.69 10.57 -15.96
CA ASP A 174 -14.86 11.87 -15.29
C ASP A 174 -16.30 12.35 -15.51
N ILE A 175 -17.18 12.00 -14.59
CA ILE A 175 -18.60 12.33 -14.60
C ILE A 175 -18.84 13.84 -14.76
N SER A 176 -17.93 14.67 -14.24
CA SER A 176 -18.04 16.13 -14.32
C SER A 176 -17.75 16.68 -15.72
N SER A 177 -17.07 15.90 -16.55
CA SER A 177 -16.79 16.25 -17.96
C SER A 177 -17.93 15.89 -18.91
N TRP A 178 -18.95 15.14 -18.45
CA TRP A 178 -20.08 14.72 -19.28
C TRP A 178 -21.40 15.28 -18.76
N GLU A 179 -22.05 16.13 -19.54
CA GLU A 179 -23.29 16.81 -19.14
C GLU A 179 -24.47 15.83 -19.12
N PHE A 180 -25.29 15.88 -18.07
CA PHE A 180 -26.49 15.05 -18.00
C PHE A 180 -27.65 15.68 -18.78
N HIS A 181 -28.17 14.95 -19.78
CA HIS A 181 -29.35 15.38 -20.54
C HIS A 181 -30.59 14.65 -20.04
N PRO A 182 -31.59 15.35 -19.45
CA PRO A 182 -32.77 14.70 -18.88
C PRO A 182 -33.74 14.13 -19.93
N ALA A 183 -33.63 14.56 -21.18
CA ALA A 183 -34.44 14.09 -22.30
C ALA A 183 -33.63 14.12 -23.60
N SER A 184 -33.91 13.17 -24.51
CA SER A 184 -33.33 13.20 -25.87
C SER A 184 -34.07 14.17 -26.79
N SER A 185 -33.49 14.45 -27.96
CA SER A 185 -34.07 15.31 -29.00
C SER A 185 -35.49 14.86 -29.42
N LYS A 186 -36.29 15.84 -29.88
CA LYS A 186 -37.61 15.56 -30.51
C LYS A 186 -37.46 14.83 -31.84
N ASP A 187 -36.43 15.15 -32.62
CA ASP A 187 -36.03 14.35 -33.79
C ASP A 187 -35.16 13.20 -33.27
N LYS A 188 -35.77 12.02 -33.10
CA LYS A 188 -35.13 10.86 -32.47
C LYS A 188 -34.07 10.28 -33.41
N TYR A 189 -32.85 10.17 -32.90
CA TYR A 189 -31.75 9.48 -33.57
C TYR A 189 -30.98 8.58 -32.60
N ALA A 190 -30.33 7.57 -33.15
CA ALA A 190 -29.30 6.78 -32.49
C ALA A 190 -27.92 7.39 -32.76
N VAL A 191 -27.00 7.28 -31.81
CA VAL A 191 -25.61 7.69 -31.98
C VAL A 191 -24.69 6.48 -32.00
N TRP A 192 -23.65 6.54 -32.82
CA TRP A 192 -22.51 5.62 -32.76
C TRP A 192 -21.24 6.47 -32.81
N PHE A 193 -20.27 6.20 -31.95
CA PHE A 193 -19.02 6.96 -31.98
C PHE A 193 -17.80 6.13 -31.64
N GLY A 194 -16.66 6.56 -32.18
CA GLY A 194 -15.38 5.88 -32.08
C GLY A 194 -14.70 5.70 -33.44
N ARG A 195 -13.51 5.10 -33.44
CA ARG A 195 -12.77 4.84 -34.68
C ARG A 195 -13.55 3.91 -35.61
N ILE A 196 -13.68 4.29 -36.88
CA ILE A 196 -14.30 3.44 -37.91
C ILE A 196 -13.28 2.39 -38.33
N HIS A 197 -13.46 1.19 -37.79
CA HIS A 197 -12.54 0.05 -37.92
C HIS A 197 -13.33 -1.27 -37.79
N PRO A 198 -12.86 -2.39 -38.39
CA PRO A 198 -13.55 -3.69 -38.33
C PRO A 198 -13.95 -4.13 -36.91
N ASP A 199 -13.08 -3.94 -35.93
CA ASP A 199 -13.28 -4.31 -34.52
C ASP A 199 -14.44 -3.54 -33.84
N LYS A 200 -14.87 -2.39 -34.38
CA LYS A 200 -15.99 -1.59 -33.84
C LYS A 200 -17.32 -1.79 -34.57
N GLY A 201 -17.30 -2.44 -35.74
CA GLY A 201 -18.51 -3.00 -36.35
C GLY A 201 -19.58 -2.01 -36.84
N LEU A 202 -19.22 -0.78 -37.26
CA LEU A 202 -20.17 0.25 -37.72
C LEU A 202 -21.23 -0.26 -38.74
N HIS A 203 -20.84 -1.10 -39.71
CA HIS A 203 -21.79 -1.67 -40.67
C HIS A 203 -22.95 -2.44 -40.03
N LEU A 204 -22.73 -3.06 -38.86
CA LEU A 204 -23.78 -3.75 -38.10
C LEU A 204 -24.70 -2.76 -37.40
N ALA A 205 -24.15 -1.66 -36.86
CA ALA A 205 -24.93 -0.57 -36.27
C ALA A 205 -25.83 0.10 -37.33
N VAL A 206 -25.30 0.35 -38.53
CA VAL A 206 -26.07 0.89 -39.66
C VAL A 206 -27.21 -0.05 -40.04
N ALA A 207 -26.94 -1.35 -40.18
CA ALA A 207 -27.97 -2.33 -40.52
C ALA A 207 -29.08 -2.39 -39.46
N ALA A 208 -28.72 -2.40 -38.17
CA ALA A 208 -29.69 -2.44 -37.08
C ALA A 208 -30.53 -1.15 -36.98
N ALA A 209 -29.89 0.02 -37.16
CA ALA A 209 -30.59 1.31 -37.15
C ALA A 209 -31.65 1.40 -38.28
N LYS A 210 -31.31 0.91 -39.48
CA LYS A 210 -32.26 0.83 -40.61
C LYS A 210 -33.44 -0.09 -40.31
N LEU A 211 -33.19 -1.27 -39.75
CA LEU A 211 -34.26 -2.19 -39.36
C LEU A 211 -35.16 -1.61 -38.25
N ALA A 212 -34.58 -0.85 -37.32
CA ALA A 212 -35.31 -0.16 -36.26
C ALA A 212 -36.05 1.10 -36.75
N GLY A 213 -35.79 1.55 -37.99
CA GLY A 213 -36.41 2.74 -38.57
C GLY A 213 -35.97 4.06 -37.91
N ILE A 214 -34.74 4.13 -37.37
CA ILE A 214 -34.19 5.31 -36.70
C ILE A 214 -32.99 5.87 -37.48
N LYS A 215 -32.86 7.21 -37.51
CA LYS A 215 -31.66 7.86 -38.06
C LYS A 215 -30.42 7.52 -37.21
N LEU A 216 -29.26 7.35 -37.83
CA LEU A 216 -28.00 7.10 -37.13
C LEU A 216 -27.01 8.24 -37.38
N LYS A 217 -26.51 8.85 -36.31
CA LYS A 217 -25.40 9.80 -36.37
C LYS A 217 -24.11 9.13 -35.95
N VAL A 218 -23.06 9.30 -36.77
CA VAL A 218 -21.78 8.61 -36.61
C VAL A 218 -20.67 9.62 -36.43
N ALA A 219 -19.98 9.58 -35.28
CA ALA A 219 -18.83 10.44 -35.00
C ALA A 219 -17.53 9.61 -34.85
N GLY A 220 -16.48 9.99 -35.58
CA GLY A 220 -15.16 9.38 -35.49
C GLY A 220 -14.37 9.41 -36.80
N ALA A 221 -13.06 9.21 -36.68
CA ALA A 221 -12.17 9.12 -37.83
C ALA A 221 -12.21 7.73 -38.49
N ILE A 222 -12.00 7.71 -39.81
CA ILE A 222 -11.75 6.49 -40.58
C ILE A 222 -10.36 5.98 -40.24
N ALA A 223 -10.29 4.90 -39.47
CA ALA A 223 -9.03 4.28 -39.06
C ALA A 223 -8.60 3.14 -40.00
N ASP A 224 -9.56 2.47 -40.65
CA ASP A 224 -9.31 1.49 -41.70
C ASP A 224 -10.09 1.87 -42.96
N GLN A 225 -9.37 2.37 -43.96
CA GLN A 225 -9.93 2.82 -45.24
C GLN A 225 -10.56 1.67 -46.02
N LYS A 226 -9.95 0.47 -45.99
CA LYS A 226 -10.43 -0.69 -46.73
C LYS A 226 -11.76 -1.16 -46.16
N TYR A 227 -11.88 -1.22 -44.84
CA TYR A 227 -13.12 -1.55 -44.16
C TYR A 227 -14.23 -0.55 -44.47
N TYR A 228 -13.91 0.74 -44.41
CA TYR A 228 -14.87 1.80 -44.70
C TYR A 228 -15.45 1.66 -46.11
N GLU A 229 -14.60 1.50 -47.13
CA GLU A 229 -15.03 1.35 -48.53
C GLU A 229 -15.79 0.05 -48.80
N GLN A 230 -15.36 -1.06 -48.20
CA GLN A 230 -15.91 -2.38 -48.51
C GLN A 230 -17.20 -2.71 -47.73
N TYR A 231 -17.35 -2.20 -46.51
CA TYR A 231 -18.42 -2.61 -45.61
C TYR A 231 -19.32 -1.47 -45.14
N VAL A 232 -18.81 -0.23 -45.06
CA VAL A 232 -19.60 0.91 -44.56
C VAL A 232 -20.27 1.63 -45.73
N VAL A 233 -19.50 2.08 -46.74
CA VAL A 233 -20.04 2.81 -47.91
C VAL A 233 -21.23 2.10 -48.58
N PRO A 234 -21.22 0.77 -48.81
CA PRO A 234 -22.33 0.10 -49.50
C PRO A 234 -23.65 0.10 -48.72
N VAL A 235 -23.60 0.34 -47.41
CA VAL A 235 -24.77 0.34 -46.52
C VAL A 235 -25.19 1.75 -46.09
N LEU A 236 -24.55 2.82 -46.57
CA LEU A 236 -24.98 4.20 -46.29
C LEU A 236 -26.21 4.59 -47.12
N ASP A 237 -27.09 5.41 -46.55
CA ASP A 237 -28.18 6.11 -47.23
C ASP A 237 -28.54 7.40 -46.46
N ASP A 238 -29.61 8.09 -46.87
CA ASP A 238 -30.05 9.36 -46.28
C ASP A 238 -30.45 9.29 -44.79
N SER A 239 -30.56 8.10 -44.21
CA SER A 239 -30.81 7.90 -42.78
C SER A 239 -29.55 7.93 -41.91
N ILE A 240 -28.36 7.94 -42.53
CA ILE A 240 -27.07 7.86 -41.85
C ILE A 240 -26.28 9.16 -42.05
N GLU A 241 -25.96 9.85 -40.96
CA GLU A 241 -25.19 11.10 -40.96
C GLU A 241 -23.77 10.83 -40.44
N LEU A 242 -22.76 10.95 -41.31
CA LEU A 242 -21.35 10.86 -40.94
C LEU A 242 -20.82 12.25 -40.57
N LEU A 243 -20.52 12.46 -39.28
CA LEU A 243 -20.10 13.75 -38.74
C LEU A 243 -18.58 13.97 -38.78
N GLY A 244 -17.81 12.88 -38.94
CA GLY A 244 -16.35 12.94 -38.86
C GLY A 244 -15.86 13.08 -37.42
N LEU A 245 -14.69 13.70 -37.22
CA LEU A 245 -14.14 13.93 -35.88
C LEU A 245 -14.93 15.01 -35.15
N CYS A 246 -15.39 14.69 -33.94
CA CYS A 246 -16.00 15.63 -33.01
C CYS A 246 -15.05 15.86 -31.83
N ASP A 247 -15.00 17.10 -31.34
CA ASP A 247 -14.38 17.40 -30.05
C ASP A 247 -15.27 16.97 -28.88
N HIS A 248 -14.78 17.18 -27.65
CA HIS A 248 -15.45 16.74 -26.43
C HIS A 248 -16.81 17.42 -26.18
N GLU A 249 -16.93 18.71 -26.51
CA GLU A 249 -18.17 19.47 -26.35
C GLU A 249 -19.21 19.02 -27.38
N GLN A 250 -18.78 18.86 -28.63
CA GLN A 250 -19.61 18.33 -29.71
C GLN A 250 -20.09 16.90 -29.43
N LEU A 251 -19.22 16.04 -28.86
CA LEU A 251 -19.59 14.69 -28.45
C LEU A 251 -20.60 14.70 -27.30
N ASN A 252 -20.42 15.56 -26.29
CA ASN A 252 -21.38 15.73 -25.21
C ASN A 252 -22.79 16.05 -25.74
N ASP A 253 -22.90 17.09 -26.56
CA ASP A 253 -24.17 17.49 -27.15
C ASP A 253 -24.78 16.39 -28.03
N LEU A 254 -23.95 15.78 -28.89
CA LEU A 254 -24.38 14.73 -29.81
C LEU A 254 -24.91 13.51 -29.06
N ILE A 255 -24.18 13.05 -28.04
CA ILE A 255 -24.50 11.86 -27.27
C ILE A 255 -25.68 12.14 -26.34
N GLY A 256 -25.69 13.28 -25.67
CA GLY A 256 -26.75 13.72 -24.78
C GLY A 256 -28.10 13.90 -25.46
N ALA A 257 -28.13 14.46 -26.67
CA ALA A 257 -29.35 14.60 -27.44
C ALA A 257 -29.80 13.29 -28.13
N ALA A 258 -28.95 12.26 -28.17
CA ALA A 258 -29.29 10.96 -28.76
C ALA A 258 -30.31 10.19 -27.90
N SER A 259 -31.13 9.38 -28.57
CA SER A 259 -32.16 8.56 -27.89
C SER A 259 -31.64 7.21 -27.44
N VAL A 260 -30.57 6.73 -28.07
CA VAL A 260 -29.85 5.51 -27.73
C VAL A 260 -28.44 5.57 -28.33
N CYS A 261 -27.45 5.05 -27.62
CA CYS A 261 -26.09 4.84 -28.13
C CYS A 261 -25.91 3.38 -28.58
N LEU A 262 -25.42 3.19 -29.81
CA LEU A 262 -25.17 1.87 -30.39
C LEU A 262 -23.73 1.45 -30.14
N VAL A 263 -23.53 0.25 -29.59
CA VAL A 263 -22.20 -0.29 -29.32
C VAL A 263 -22.04 -1.69 -29.90
N THR A 264 -21.30 -1.78 -30.99
CA THR A 264 -21.26 -2.97 -31.86
C THR A 264 -19.87 -3.59 -32.06
N PRO A 265 -19.04 -3.75 -31.00
CA PRO A 265 -17.72 -4.34 -31.17
C PRO A 265 -17.80 -5.76 -31.73
N THR A 266 -16.80 -6.13 -32.52
CA THR A 266 -16.63 -7.47 -33.11
C THR A 266 -15.39 -8.19 -32.58
N TRP A 267 -14.87 -7.72 -31.46
CA TRP A 267 -13.72 -8.23 -30.72
C TRP A 267 -14.09 -8.35 -29.22
N GLU A 268 -13.25 -9.02 -28.44
CA GLU A 268 -13.37 -9.08 -26.98
C GLU A 268 -13.10 -7.70 -26.38
N GLU A 269 -14.14 -6.86 -26.31
CA GLU A 269 -14.05 -5.50 -25.80
C GLU A 269 -13.62 -5.49 -24.32
N PRO A 270 -12.47 -4.89 -23.96
CA PRO A 270 -11.91 -5.02 -22.61
C PRO A 270 -12.68 -4.27 -21.53
N PHE A 271 -13.31 -3.15 -21.86
CA PHE A 271 -14.16 -2.39 -20.96
C PHE A 271 -15.34 -1.80 -21.74
N GLY A 272 -15.09 -0.78 -22.56
CA GLY A 272 -16.15 -0.09 -23.32
C GLY A 272 -16.44 1.31 -22.78
N LEU A 273 -15.43 2.20 -22.79
CA LEU A 273 -15.57 3.60 -22.36
C LEU A 273 -16.75 4.33 -23.03
N VAL A 274 -17.01 4.02 -24.31
CA VAL A 274 -18.17 4.52 -25.07
C VAL A 274 -19.50 4.32 -24.32
N LEU A 275 -19.67 3.19 -23.61
CA LEU A 275 -20.87 2.94 -22.80
C LEU A 275 -20.91 3.89 -21.61
N ALA A 276 -19.81 3.99 -20.86
CA ALA A 276 -19.72 4.86 -19.70
C ALA A 276 -19.97 6.32 -20.09
N GLU A 277 -19.42 6.78 -21.22
CA GLU A 277 -19.61 8.13 -21.78
C GLU A 277 -21.07 8.37 -22.17
N ALA A 278 -21.71 7.44 -22.87
CA ALA A 278 -23.12 7.54 -23.20
C ALA A 278 -24.01 7.57 -21.95
N MET A 279 -23.75 6.67 -20.99
CA MET A 279 -24.51 6.60 -19.74
C MET A 279 -24.30 7.84 -18.88
N ALA A 280 -23.11 8.44 -18.93
CA ALA A 280 -22.83 9.71 -18.27
C ALA A 280 -23.67 10.84 -18.88
N CYS A 281 -23.96 10.85 -20.17
CA CYS A 281 -24.94 11.80 -20.71
C CYS A 281 -26.41 11.48 -20.35
N GLY A 282 -26.65 10.36 -19.66
CA GLY A 282 -27.97 9.78 -19.42
C GLY A 282 -28.52 9.03 -20.64
N THR A 283 -27.71 8.80 -21.67
CA THR A 283 -28.14 8.15 -22.92
C THR A 283 -28.12 6.63 -22.76
N PRO A 284 -29.27 5.94 -22.89
CA PRO A 284 -29.33 4.49 -22.81
C PRO A 284 -28.53 3.81 -23.91
N ILE A 285 -28.09 2.58 -23.68
CA ILE A 285 -27.26 1.83 -24.63
C ILE A 285 -28.03 0.68 -25.29
N ALA A 286 -27.68 0.35 -26.53
CA ALA A 286 -28.05 -0.89 -27.20
C ALA A 286 -26.83 -1.48 -27.90
N GLY A 287 -26.49 -2.74 -27.66
CA GLY A 287 -25.23 -3.29 -28.16
C GLY A 287 -25.11 -4.79 -28.15
N PHE A 288 -23.91 -5.28 -28.45
CA PHE A 288 -23.61 -6.72 -28.42
C PHE A 288 -23.10 -7.17 -27.06
N LYS A 289 -23.56 -8.34 -26.61
CA LYS A 289 -23.16 -9.02 -25.38
C LYS A 289 -21.82 -9.73 -25.59
N ILE A 290 -20.74 -8.96 -25.72
CA ILE A 290 -19.38 -9.44 -25.99
C ILE A 290 -18.37 -8.74 -25.08
N GLY A 291 -17.27 -9.43 -24.72
CA GLY A 291 -16.24 -8.87 -23.85
C GLY A 291 -16.80 -8.46 -22.48
N ALA A 292 -16.34 -7.32 -21.98
CA ALA A 292 -16.73 -6.73 -20.71
C ALA A 292 -18.05 -5.94 -20.74
N LEU A 293 -18.67 -5.77 -21.92
CA LEU A 293 -19.94 -5.03 -22.02
C LEU A 293 -21.04 -5.54 -21.07
N PRO A 294 -21.21 -6.86 -20.83
CA PRO A 294 -22.19 -7.38 -19.88
C PRO A 294 -21.89 -7.07 -18.41
N GLU A 295 -20.68 -6.59 -18.10
CA GLU A 295 -20.30 -6.15 -16.75
C GLU A 295 -20.64 -4.68 -16.50
N ILE A 296 -20.81 -3.91 -17.58
CA ILE A 296 -21.10 -2.48 -17.55
C ILE A 296 -22.60 -2.22 -17.75
N ASP A 297 -23.28 -3.05 -18.54
CA ASP A 297 -24.73 -3.00 -18.68
C ASP A 297 -25.40 -3.79 -17.55
N VAL A 298 -26.15 -3.09 -16.70
CA VAL A 298 -26.98 -3.70 -15.65
C VAL A 298 -28.44 -3.33 -15.88
N GLU A 299 -29.34 -4.22 -15.46
CA GLU A 299 -30.78 -4.12 -15.68
C GLU A 299 -31.30 -2.67 -15.50
N GLY A 300 -31.71 -2.05 -16.62
CA GLY A 300 -32.23 -0.69 -16.65
C GLY A 300 -31.33 0.38 -17.30
N THR A 301 -30.06 0.06 -17.66
CA THR A 301 -29.16 0.99 -18.37
C THR A 301 -29.19 0.86 -19.89
N GLY A 302 -29.53 -0.33 -20.38
CA GLY A 302 -29.58 -0.62 -21.80
C GLY A 302 -30.03 -2.05 -22.09
N PHE A 303 -29.76 -2.48 -23.32
CA PHE A 303 -30.04 -3.84 -23.79
C PHE A 303 -28.89 -4.38 -24.62
N LEU A 304 -28.32 -5.50 -24.18
CA LEU A 304 -27.32 -6.25 -24.94
C LEU A 304 -27.89 -7.52 -25.57
N VAL A 305 -27.58 -7.75 -26.85
CA VAL A 305 -28.04 -8.90 -27.63
C VAL A 305 -26.88 -9.81 -28.05
N ALA A 306 -27.16 -10.98 -28.62
CA ALA A 306 -26.09 -11.89 -29.05
C ALA A 306 -25.13 -11.19 -30.05
N PRO A 307 -23.83 -11.51 -30.04
CA PRO A 307 -22.88 -10.89 -30.95
C PRO A 307 -23.29 -11.05 -32.43
N LYS A 308 -23.30 -9.94 -33.18
CA LYS A 308 -23.69 -9.85 -34.60
C LYS A 308 -25.18 -10.14 -34.89
N ASP A 309 -26.04 -10.22 -33.87
CA ASP A 309 -27.49 -10.31 -34.03
C ASP A 309 -28.10 -8.94 -34.36
N VAL A 310 -28.19 -8.64 -35.66
CA VAL A 310 -28.64 -7.33 -36.16
C VAL A 310 -30.13 -7.12 -35.93
N GLU A 311 -30.94 -8.16 -36.11
CA GLU A 311 -32.39 -8.15 -35.87
C GLU A 311 -32.69 -7.96 -34.38
N GLY A 312 -32.00 -8.69 -33.51
CA GLY A 312 -32.10 -8.50 -32.06
C GLY A 312 -31.69 -7.09 -31.65
N LEU A 313 -30.61 -6.55 -32.24
CA LEU A 313 -30.14 -5.20 -31.95
C LEU A 313 -31.18 -4.16 -32.37
N ALA A 314 -31.88 -4.36 -33.49
CA ALA A 314 -32.96 -3.46 -33.92
C ALA A 314 -34.11 -3.40 -32.90
N VAL A 315 -34.48 -4.54 -32.29
CA VAL A 315 -35.47 -4.58 -31.20
C VAL A 315 -34.94 -3.86 -29.95
N ALA A 316 -33.69 -4.13 -29.56
CA ALA A 316 -33.03 -3.49 -28.42
C ALA A 316 -32.97 -1.96 -28.56
N ILE A 317 -32.72 -1.44 -29.77
CA ILE A 317 -32.74 0.00 -30.08
C ILE A 317 -34.09 0.63 -29.73
N VAL A 318 -35.20 -0.03 -30.06
CA VAL A 318 -36.54 0.48 -29.76
C VAL A 318 -36.82 0.44 -28.26
N GLN A 319 -36.42 -0.64 -27.57
CA GLN A 319 -36.62 -0.80 -26.13
C GLN A 319 -35.79 0.19 -25.30
N ALA A 320 -34.52 0.39 -25.66
CA ALA A 320 -33.60 1.27 -24.93
C ALA A 320 -34.09 2.72 -24.86
N GLN A 321 -34.78 3.21 -25.90
CA GLN A 321 -35.31 4.57 -25.96
C GLN A 321 -36.35 4.88 -24.87
N ALA A 322 -36.96 3.85 -24.26
CA ALA A 322 -37.95 4.00 -23.20
C ALA A 322 -37.33 4.02 -21.79
N LEU A 323 -36.01 3.81 -21.67
CA LEU A 323 -35.34 3.74 -20.37
C LEU A 323 -35.22 5.10 -19.69
N ASN A 324 -35.20 5.07 -18.36
CA ASN A 324 -35.09 6.28 -17.54
C ASN A 324 -33.64 6.80 -17.55
N ARG A 325 -33.40 7.86 -18.30
CA ARG A 325 -32.09 8.52 -18.43
C ARG A 325 -31.44 8.88 -17.09
N LYS A 326 -32.22 9.27 -16.09
CA LYS A 326 -31.70 9.58 -14.75
C LYS A 326 -31.17 8.33 -14.04
N ALA A 327 -31.83 7.20 -14.22
CA ALA A 327 -31.34 5.92 -13.68
C ALA A 327 -30.07 5.47 -14.41
N VAL A 328 -30.01 5.67 -15.74
CA VAL A 328 -28.80 5.40 -16.54
C VAL A 328 -27.60 6.20 -16.02
N ARG A 329 -27.76 7.52 -15.79
CA ARG A 329 -26.71 8.37 -15.23
C ARG A 329 -26.31 7.97 -13.81
N ALA A 330 -27.29 7.75 -12.93
CA ALA A 330 -27.01 7.39 -11.55
C ALA A 330 -26.18 6.10 -11.43
N TYR A 331 -26.42 5.13 -12.33
CA TYR A 331 -25.67 3.88 -12.35
C TYR A 331 -24.18 4.10 -12.62
N VAL A 332 -23.83 4.90 -13.64
CA VAL A 332 -22.42 5.17 -13.97
C VAL A 332 -21.74 6.03 -12.90
N GLU A 333 -22.46 6.97 -12.27
CA GLU A 333 -21.96 7.77 -11.15
C GLU A 333 -21.59 6.91 -9.94
N GLU A 334 -22.40 5.89 -9.64
CA GLU A 334 -22.18 5.01 -8.48
C GLU A 334 -21.05 3.99 -8.72
N HIS A 335 -20.83 3.54 -9.95
CA HIS A 335 -19.97 2.38 -10.23
C HIS A 335 -18.67 2.70 -10.97
N PHE A 336 -18.61 3.81 -11.71
CA PHE A 336 -17.51 4.09 -12.63
C PHE A 336 -16.97 5.52 -12.52
N GLU A 337 -17.19 6.22 -11.41
CA GLU A 337 -16.57 7.52 -11.16
C GLU A 337 -15.04 7.41 -11.16
N LEU A 338 -14.38 8.26 -11.96
CA LEU A 338 -12.92 8.25 -12.12
C LEU A 338 -12.18 8.42 -10.79
N SER A 339 -12.69 9.24 -9.88
CA SER A 339 -12.07 9.49 -8.58
C SER A 339 -11.95 8.20 -7.74
N ASP A 340 -12.98 7.35 -7.75
CA ASP A 340 -12.97 6.08 -7.02
C ASP A 340 -12.02 5.07 -7.67
N VAL A 341 -11.95 5.06 -9.00
CA VAL A 341 -11.00 4.23 -9.76
C VAL A 341 -9.56 4.64 -9.46
N VAL A 342 -9.26 5.94 -9.44
CA VAL A 342 -7.91 6.43 -9.10
C VAL A 342 -7.52 6.04 -7.67
N ASN A 343 -8.44 6.15 -6.70
CA ASN A 343 -8.19 5.73 -5.32
C ASN A 343 -7.87 4.22 -5.23
N GLN A 344 -8.54 3.39 -6.04
CA GLN A 344 -8.23 1.95 -6.12
C GLN A 344 -6.84 1.70 -6.70
N TYR A 345 -6.45 2.43 -7.75
CA TYR A 345 -5.10 2.34 -8.31
C TYR A 345 -4.04 2.84 -7.34
N GLU A 346 -4.26 3.95 -6.63
CA GLU A 346 -3.34 4.47 -5.60
C GLU A 346 -3.10 3.43 -4.50
N LYS A 347 -4.19 2.80 -4.01
CA LYS A 347 -4.11 1.72 -3.03
C LYS A 347 -3.31 0.54 -3.57
N LEU A 348 -3.59 0.09 -4.79
CA LEU A 348 -2.90 -1.05 -5.39
C LEU A 348 -1.41 -0.74 -5.64
N LEU A 349 -1.09 0.46 -6.12
CA LEU A 349 0.29 0.92 -6.28
C LEU A 349 1.03 0.93 -4.94
N SER A 350 0.37 1.35 -3.86
CA SER A 350 0.93 1.26 -2.50
C SER A 350 1.16 -0.20 -2.10
N GLU A 351 0.22 -1.11 -2.37
CA GLU A 351 0.40 -2.55 -2.10
C GLU A 351 1.60 -3.16 -2.83
N VAL A 352 1.81 -2.78 -4.08
CA VAL A 352 2.93 -3.25 -4.91
C VAL A 352 4.30 -2.83 -4.35
N THR A 353 4.41 -1.73 -3.60
CA THR A 353 5.66 -1.33 -2.94
C THR A 353 6.05 -2.24 -1.76
N GLY A 354 5.26 -3.26 -1.41
CA GLY A 354 5.48 -4.13 -0.24
C GLY A 354 5.06 -3.51 1.09
N SER A 355 4.66 -2.23 1.09
CA SER A 355 4.02 -1.58 2.24
C SER A 355 2.60 -2.13 2.49
N GLY A 356 1.85 -2.54 1.45
CA GLY A 356 0.44 -2.88 1.62
C GLY A 356 0.10 -4.20 2.29
N MET A 357 0.93 -5.25 2.22
CA MET A 357 0.68 -6.48 3.02
C MET A 357 0.85 -6.20 4.52
N LEU A 358 1.88 -5.43 4.87
CA LEU A 358 2.11 -5.00 6.24
C LEU A 358 1.03 -4.03 6.70
N ASP A 359 0.63 -3.07 5.86
CA ASP A 359 -0.49 -2.16 6.17
C ASP A 359 -1.82 -2.90 6.32
N SER A 360 -2.06 -3.94 5.51
CA SER A 360 -3.23 -4.82 5.63
C SER A 360 -3.20 -5.57 6.96
N ALA A 361 -2.06 -6.17 7.32
CA ALA A 361 -1.88 -6.82 8.62
C ALA A 361 -2.11 -5.83 9.78
N LEU A 362 -1.56 -4.61 9.70
CA LEU A 362 -1.76 -3.57 10.70
C LEU A 362 -3.22 -3.13 10.84
N LYS A 363 -3.96 -3.02 9.72
CA LYS A 363 -5.41 -2.76 9.74
C LYS A 363 -6.19 -3.89 10.41
N CYS A 364 -5.84 -5.15 10.13
CA CYS A 364 -6.42 -6.32 10.80
C CYS A 364 -6.12 -6.31 12.31
N ILE A 365 -4.88 -6.00 12.70
CA ILE A 365 -4.47 -5.87 14.11
C ILE A 365 -5.29 -4.78 14.80
N ALA A 366 -5.43 -3.60 14.19
CA ALA A 366 -6.19 -2.49 14.75
C ALA A 366 -7.67 -2.86 14.92
N ALA A 367 -8.27 -3.51 13.93
CA ALA A 367 -9.66 -3.97 13.98
C ALA A 367 -9.90 -5.04 15.05
N ASN A 368 -8.91 -5.90 15.33
CA ASN A 368 -9.01 -6.96 16.33
C ASN A 368 -8.61 -6.52 17.75
N ALA A 369 -8.07 -5.30 17.92
CA ALA A 369 -7.43 -4.88 19.17
C ALA A 369 -8.34 -4.95 20.40
N ARG A 370 -9.64 -4.65 20.24
CA ARG A 370 -10.62 -4.79 21.33
C ARG A 370 -10.86 -6.24 21.73
N VAL A 371 -10.94 -7.13 20.76
CA VAL A 371 -11.16 -8.57 20.98
C VAL A 371 -9.99 -9.13 21.79
N ALA A 372 -8.76 -8.77 21.40
CA ALA A 372 -7.56 -9.14 22.13
C ALA A 372 -7.53 -8.59 23.58
N ASP A 373 -7.86 -7.30 23.79
CA ASP A 373 -7.91 -6.71 25.15
C ASP A 373 -8.94 -7.42 26.06
N ASN A 374 -10.11 -7.76 25.51
CA ASN A 374 -11.17 -8.46 26.25
C ASN A 374 -10.81 -9.91 26.58
N ALA A 375 -10.10 -10.60 25.68
CA ALA A 375 -9.63 -11.96 25.91
C ALA A 375 -8.59 -12.05 27.04
N GLN A 376 -7.83 -10.97 27.28
CA GLN A 376 -6.75 -10.91 28.27
C GLN A 376 -5.69 -12.02 28.09
N MET A 377 -5.48 -12.40 26.83
CA MET A 377 -4.48 -13.39 26.41
C MET A 377 -3.54 -12.77 25.37
N PRO A 378 -2.29 -13.26 25.25
CA PRO A 378 -1.37 -12.86 24.20
C PRO A 378 -1.98 -12.95 22.78
N PRO A 379 -1.66 -12.01 21.88
CA PRO A 379 -2.38 -11.80 20.63
C PRO A 379 -1.85 -12.73 19.52
N GLU A 380 -2.15 -14.03 19.61
CA GLU A 380 -1.67 -15.06 18.68
C GLU A 380 -1.97 -14.72 17.21
N LYS A 381 -3.23 -14.39 16.91
CA LYS A 381 -3.72 -14.10 15.56
C LYS A 381 -3.02 -12.89 14.94
N GLU A 382 -2.73 -11.87 15.74
CA GLU A 382 -2.00 -10.68 15.30
C GLU A 382 -0.57 -11.02 14.87
N PHE A 383 0.07 -11.94 15.58
CA PHE A 383 1.41 -12.42 15.21
C PHE A 383 1.39 -13.36 13.99
N GLU A 384 0.27 -14.05 13.72
CA GLU A 384 0.08 -14.75 12.44
C GLU A 384 0.05 -13.76 11.27
N TRP A 385 -0.70 -12.66 11.37
CA TRP A 385 -0.73 -11.61 10.35
C TRP A 385 0.63 -10.95 10.13
N LEU A 386 1.35 -10.64 11.21
CA LEU A 386 2.72 -10.10 11.12
C LEU A 386 3.68 -11.10 10.46
N ARG A 387 3.52 -12.40 10.74
CA ARG A 387 4.32 -13.46 10.11
C ARG A 387 4.03 -13.54 8.60
N GLU A 388 2.76 -13.55 8.21
CA GLU A 388 2.33 -13.59 6.80
C GLU A 388 2.78 -12.36 6.02
N ALA A 389 2.78 -11.18 6.65
CA ALA A 389 3.31 -9.95 6.09
C ALA A 389 4.85 -9.87 6.07
N GLY A 390 5.55 -10.90 6.58
CA GLY A 390 7.01 -10.95 6.62
C GLY A 390 7.66 -10.05 7.68
N ALA A 391 6.87 -9.47 8.60
CA ALA A 391 7.35 -8.53 9.61
C ALA A 391 8.31 -9.20 10.62
N LEU A 392 8.16 -10.50 10.91
CA LEU A 392 9.04 -11.23 11.83
C LEU A 392 10.45 -11.49 11.29
N LYS A 393 10.66 -11.31 9.98
CA LYS A 393 11.98 -11.48 9.34
C LYS A 393 12.56 -10.18 8.78
N ILE A 394 11.91 -9.04 9.03
CA ILE A 394 12.20 -7.78 8.35
C ILE A 394 13.58 -7.20 8.69
N THR A 395 14.16 -7.59 9.82
CA THR A 395 15.50 -7.17 10.28
C THR A 395 16.59 -8.22 10.07
N LEU A 396 16.26 -9.37 9.45
CA LEU A 396 17.25 -10.39 9.14
C LEU A 396 18.21 -9.94 8.03
N PRO A 397 19.40 -10.56 7.91
CA PRO A 397 20.36 -10.21 6.86
C PRO A 397 19.75 -10.21 5.46
N GLY A 398 19.94 -9.12 4.72
CA GLY A 398 19.41 -8.90 3.37
C GLY A 398 17.98 -8.33 3.31
N ALA A 399 17.20 -8.38 4.40
CA ALA A 399 15.84 -7.87 4.45
C ALA A 399 15.78 -6.33 4.44
N ALA A 400 14.57 -5.77 4.33
CA ALA A 400 14.35 -4.32 4.15
C ALA A 400 14.95 -3.47 5.28
N LEU A 401 14.86 -3.95 6.53
CA LEU A 401 15.35 -3.27 7.73
C LEU A 401 16.51 -4.05 8.39
N ASP A 402 17.32 -4.75 7.58
CA ASP A 402 18.56 -5.36 8.05
C ASP A 402 19.39 -4.34 8.85
N PHE A 403 19.82 -4.72 10.06
CA PHE A 403 20.60 -3.87 10.95
C PHE A 403 21.90 -3.34 10.30
N LYS A 404 22.42 -3.99 9.25
CA LYS A 404 23.58 -3.52 8.47
C LYS A 404 23.27 -2.39 7.49
N LYS A 405 22.00 -2.23 7.08
CA LYS A 405 21.59 -1.21 6.09
C LYS A 405 21.45 0.20 6.68
N LYS A 406 21.57 0.36 8.00
CA LYS A 406 21.52 1.66 8.70
C LYS A 406 20.26 2.47 8.34
N ASN A 407 19.11 1.89 8.65
CA ASN A 407 17.80 2.51 8.45
C ASN A 407 17.00 2.45 9.76
N MET A 408 17.56 3.01 10.83
CA MET A 408 16.88 3.10 12.11
C MET A 408 15.58 3.91 12.02
N PRO A 409 15.50 5.06 11.31
CA PRO A 409 14.23 5.77 11.12
C PRO A 409 13.11 4.88 10.56
N GLY A 410 13.40 4.07 9.55
CA GLY A 410 12.44 3.12 8.98
C GLY A 410 11.97 2.08 10.00
N LEU A 411 12.88 1.55 10.81
CA LEU A 411 12.55 0.60 11.88
C LEU A 411 11.69 1.24 12.98
N LEU A 412 12.01 2.46 13.39
CA LEU A 412 11.22 3.20 14.37
C LEU A 412 9.82 3.51 13.85
N ASN A 413 9.70 3.91 12.59
CA ASN A 413 8.40 4.15 11.97
C ASN A 413 7.54 2.88 11.91
N LEU A 414 8.14 1.72 11.61
CA LEU A 414 7.45 0.44 11.68
C LEU A 414 6.95 0.14 13.09
N LEU A 415 7.81 0.27 14.10
CA LEU A 415 7.43 0.01 15.51
C LEU A 415 6.32 0.96 15.98
N LYS A 416 6.37 2.23 15.58
CA LYS A 416 5.28 3.20 15.79
C LYS A 416 3.98 2.73 15.14
N ASN A 417 4.01 2.29 13.88
CA ASN A 417 2.81 1.83 13.18
C ASN A 417 2.21 0.56 13.81
N VAL A 418 3.04 -0.38 14.28
CA VAL A 418 2.56 -1.55 15.05
C VAL A 418 1.95 -1.11 16.39
N GLY A 419 2.58 -0.17 17.10
CA GLY A 419 2.07 0.40 18.35
C GLY A 419 0.74 1.13 18.18
N LYS A 420 0.57 1.85 17.07
CA LYS A 420 -0.67 2.51 16.66
C LYS A 420 -1.80 1.51 16.44
N ALA A 421 -1.52 0.40 15.77
CA ALA A 421 -2.49 -0.66 15.58
C ALA A 421 -2.88 -1.31 16.92
N ASN A 422 -1.91 -1.71 17.74
CA ASN A 422 -2.14 -2.25 19.08
C ASN A 422 -0.87 -2.19 19.94
N LEU A 423 -0.93 -1.45 21.05
CA LEU A 423 0.22 -1.28 21.97
C LEU A 423 0.73 -2.60 22.56
N SER A 424 -0.16 -3.55 22.87
CA SER A 424 0.25 -4.86 23.39
C SER A 424 1.03 -5.67 22.35
N VAL A 425 0.59 -5.65 21.09
CA VAL A 425 1.31 -6.26 19.97
C VAL A 425 2.65 -5.56 19.76
N GLY A 426 2.65 -4.23 19.73
CA GLY A 426 3.85 -3.42 19.60
C GLY A 426 4.89 -3.70 20.68
N ARG A 427 4.46 -3.91 21.95
CA ARG A 427 5.38 -4.26 23.05
C ARG A 427 6.09 -5.59 22.81
N ILE A 428 5.34 -6.60 22.36
CA ILE A 428 5.88 -7.94 22.11
C ILE A 428 6.77 -7.91 20.86
N TYR A 429 6.34 -7.23 19.79
CA TYR A 429 7.07 -7.11 18.54
C TYR A 429 8.38 -6.32 18.70
N GLU A 430 8.39 -5.24 19.50
CA GLU A 430 9.64 -4.56 19.87
C GLU A 430 10.61 -5.50 20.59
N GLY A 431 10.09 -6.35 21.49
CA GLY A 431 10.89 -7.38 22.16
C GLY A 431 11.52 -8.37 21.18
N HIS A 432 10.76 -8.79 20.16
CA HIS A 432 11.27 -9.63 19.07
C HIS A 432 12.41 -8.95 18.30
N ILE A 433 12.21 -7.72 17.85
CA ILE A 433 13.25 -6.94 17.17
C ILE A 433 14.50 -6.78 18.05
N ASN A 434 14.33 -6.50 19.35
CA ASN A 434 15.44 -6.34 20.28
C ASN A 434 16.20 -7.66 20.50
N ALA A 435 15.50 -8.78 20.61
CA ALA A 435 16.14 -10.10 20.71
C ALA A 435 16.98 -10.40 19.45
N LEU A 436 16.43 -10.18 18.25
CA LEU A 436 17.16 -10.34 16.99
C LEU A 436 18.37 -9.39 16.90
N TYR A 437 18.25 -8.17 17.43
CA TYR A 437 19.35 -7.23 17.48
C TYR A 437 20.49 -7.70 18.40
N LEU A 438 20.18 -8.24 19.58
CA LEU A 438 21.19 -8.79 20.48
C LEU A 438 21.85 -10.06 19.92
N ILE A 439 21.11 -10.90 19.20
CA ILE A 439 21.66 -12.03 18.45
C ILE A 439 22.61 -11.52 17.36
N HIS A 440 22.23 -10.49 16.62
CA HIS A 440 23.08 -9.87 15.61
C HIS A 440 24.43 -9.40 16.20
N LEU A 441 24.39 -8.78 17.39
CA LEU A 441 25.57 -8.22 18.05
C LEU A 441 26.46 -9.28 18.70
N TYR A 442 25.87 -10.24 19.42
CA TYR A 442 26.59 -11.05 20.41
C TYR A 442 26.57 -12.55 20.16
N ALA A 443 25.75 -13.05 19.23
CA ALA A 443 25.76 -14.48 18.92
C ALA A 443 27.00 -14.87 18.11
N SER A 444 27.53 -16.06 18.39
CA SER A 444 28.50 -16.73 17.52
C SER A 444 27.92 -16.94 16.12
N LYS A 445 28.77 -17.30 15.15
CA LYS A 445 28.31 -17.57 13.78
C LYS A 445 27.27 -18.68 13.74
N GLU A 446 27.52 -19.78 14.43
CA GLU A 446 26.67 -20.97 14.49
C GLU A 446 25.34 -20.65 15.18
N GLN A 447 25.40 -19.94 16.31
CA GLN A 447 24.23 -19.47 17.05
C GLN A 447 23.35 -18.54 16.19
N ARG A 448 23.98 -17.61 15.47
CA ARG A 448 23.28 -16.67 14.59
C ARG A 448 22.61 -17.37 13.42
N GLU A 449 23.30 -18.31 12.78
CA GLU A 449 22.73 -19.12 11.69
C GLU A 449 21.50 -19.90 12.16
N LEU A 450 21.56 -20.50 13.37
CA LEU A 450 20.44 -21.20 13.97
C LEU A 450 19.23 -20.28 14.22
N TRP A 451 19.41 -19.23 15.02
CA TRP A 451 18.28 -18.41 15.45
C TRP A 451 17.72 -17.52 14.34
N PHE A 452 18.53 -17.07 13.38
CA PHE A 452 18.00 -16.36 12.22
C PHE A 452 17.22 -17.28 11.29
N LYS A 453 17.60 -18.56 11.16
CA LYS A 453 16.79 -19.54 10.45
C LYS A 453 15.44 -19.73 11.12
N GLU A 454 15.41 -19.90 12.44
CA GLU A 454 14.16 -20.04 13.20
C GLU A 454 13.27 -18.79 13.08
N ALA A 455 13.85 -17.58 13.15
CA ALA A 455 13.11 -16.35 12.92
C ALA A 455 12.57 -16.26 11.48
N ALA A 456 13.34 -16.72 10.48
CA ALA A 456 12.90 -16.77 9.08
C ALA A 456 11.75 -17.77 8.85
N GLU A 457 11.69 -18.84 9.65
CA GLU A 457 10.59 -19.81 9.71
C GLU A 457 9.36 -19.27 10.47
N GLY A 458 9.46 -18.06 11.03
CA GLY A 458 8.36 -17.35 11.66
C GLY A 458 8.22 -17.60 13.16
N LEU A 459 9.25 -18.14 13.82
CA LEU A 459 9.27 -18.26 15.28
C LEU A 459 9.40 -16.87 15.92
N LEU A 460 8.61 -16.65 16.98
CA LEU A 460 8.63 -15.41 17.73
C LEU A 460 9.71 -15.45 18.81
N PHE A 461 10.48 -14.37 18.87
CA PHE A 461 11.51 -14.16 19.89
C PHE A 461 11.01 -13.13 20.91
N GLY A 462 11.42 -13.27 22.16
CA GLY A 462 11.15 -12.31 23.23
C GLY A 462 12.41 -11.99 24.02
N ILE A 463 12.38 -10.88 24.77
CA ILE A 463 13.44 -10.51 25.70
C ILE A 463 12.84 -10.12 27.06
N TRP A 464 13.25 -10.82 28.12
CA TRP A 464 12.71 -10.64 29.47
C TRP A 464 13.82 -10.45 30.50
N ASN A 465 14.03 -9.20 30.89
CA ASN A 465 15.10 -8.85 31.82
C ASN A 465 14.64 -8.80 33.29
N THR A 466 13.42 -8.35 33.57
CA THR A 466 12.91 -8.12 34.93
C THR A 466 12.79 -9.42 35.73
N GLN A 467 13.38 -9.45 36.92
CA GLN A 467 13.40 -10.63 37.78
C GLN A 467 12.26 -10.59 38.81
N ALA A 468 11.77 -11.75 39.20
CA ALA A 468 10.94 -11.89 40.40
C ALA A 468 11.81 -11.80 41.67
N GLY A 469 11.21 -11.90 42.85
CA GLY A 469 11.97 -11.94 44.12
C GLY A 469 12.93 -13.14 44.21
N ASP A 470 12.60 -14.20 43.49
CA ASP A 470 13.34 -15.44 43.26
C ASP A 470 14.06 -15.44 41.90
N GLY A 471 14.75 -14.35 41.56
CA GLY A 471 15.38 -14.16 40.25
C GLY A 471 16.29 -15.30 39.76
N ILE A 472 16.46 -15.41 38.43
CA ILE A 472 17.12 -16.56 37.77
C ILE A 472 18.56 -16.80 38.27
N GLN A 473 18.82 -18.00 38.79
CA GLN A 473 20.16 -18.52 39.05
C GLN A 473 20.48 -19.69 38.12
N ILE A 474 21.71 -19.73 37.62
CA ILE A 474 22.25 -20.84 36.83
C ILE A 474 23.10 -21.69 37.77
N GLY A 475 22.55 -22.82 38.21
CA GLY A 475 23.24 -23.82 39.00
C GLY A 475 23.95 -24.82 38.11
N VAL A 476 25.04 -25.43 38.61
CA VAL A 476 25.73 -26.51 37.89
C VAL A 476 25.85 -27.72 38.80
N GLU A 477 25.22 -28.82 38.38
CA GLU A 477 25.22 -30.11 39.08
C GLU A 477 25.62 -31.20 38.09
N ASP A 478 26.60 -32.03 38.46
CA ASP A 478 27.13 -33.12 37.60
C ASP A 478 27.52 -32.69 36.17
N GLY A 479 28.04 -31.47 36.03
CA GLY A 479 28.43 -30.88 34.74
C GLY A 479 27.26 -30.43 33.86
N LYS A 480 26.03 -30.45 34.36
CA LYS A 480 24.84 -29.93 33.68
C LYS A 480 24.41 -28.61 34.31
N MET A 481 24.19 -27.61 33.48
CA MET A 481 23.63 -26.33 33.93
C MET A 481 22.11 -26.46 34.03
N HIS A 482 21.55 -25.97 35.13
CA HIS A 482 20.10 -25.91 35.33
C HIS A 482 19.69 -24.54 35.83
N LEU A 483 18.48 -24.12 35.47
CA LEU A 483 17.91 -22.87 35.94
C LEU A 483 17.10 -23.10 37.21
N THR A 484 17.13 -22.11 38.10
CA THR A 484 16.20 -21.96 39.22
C THR A 484 15.65 -20.55 39.25
N GLY A 485 14.41 -20.40 39.70
CA GLY A 485 13.75 -19.10 39.86
C GLY A 485 12.96 -18.65 38.65
N ALA A 486 12.52 -17.38 38.69
CA ALA A 486 11.53 -16.86 37.76
C ALA A 486 11.81 -15.45 37.22
N LYS A 487 11.22 -15.17 36.06
CA LYS A 487 11.10 -13.84 35.47
C LYS A 487 9.67 -13.33 35.59
N THR A 488 9.53 -12.00 35.69
CA THR A 488 8.23 -11.31 35.63
C THR A 488 8.21 -10.37 34.44
N PHE A 489 7.02 -9.88 34.07
CA PHE A 489 6.83 -9.04 32.90
C PHE A 489 7.23 -9.74 31.58
N CYS A 490 7.02 -11.07 31.51
CA CYS A 490 7.34 -11.88 30.33
C CYS A 490 6.30 -11.66 29.24
N SER A 491 6.42 -10.53 28.53
CA SER A 491 5.46 -10.13 27.50
C SER A 491 5.40 -11.16 26.38
N GLY A 492 4.19 -11.65 26.06
CA GLY A 492 3.96 -12.70 25.08
C GLY A 492 4.38 -14.10 25.53
N ALA A 493 4.48 -14.37 26.84
CA ALA A 493 5.02 -15.63 27.37
C ALA A 493 4.40 -16.91 26.76
N SER A 494 3.11 -16.92 26.40
CA SER A 494 2.47 -18.09 25.80
C SER A 494 2.74 -18.28 24.30
N ILE A 495 3.27 -17.26 23.61
CA ILE A 495 3.43 -17.24 22.15
C ILE A 495 4.90 -17.12 21.70
N VAL A 496 5.76 -16.60 22.57
CA VAL A 496 7.20 -16.54 22.34
C VAL A 496 7.76 -17.96 22.35
N LYS A 497 8.54 -18.30 21.31
CA LYS A 497 9.19 -19.61 21.17
C LYS A 497 10.65 -19.61 21.60
N ARG A 498 11.31 -18.46 21.49
CA ARG A 498 12.69 -18.25 21.92
C ARG A 498 12.76 -17.06 22.85
N ALA A 499 13.03 -17.29 24.13
CA ALA A 499 13.09 -16.22 25.11
C ALA A 499 14.53 -15.90 25.47
N LEU A 500 14.97 -14.69 25.15
CA LEU A 500 16.23 -14.15 25.64
C LEU A 500 16.01 -13.67 27.08
N ILE A 501 16.64 -14.37 28.02
CA ILE A 501 16.57 -14.06 29.46
C ILE A 501 17.97 -13.83 30.02
N THR A 502 18.03 -13.35 31.26
CA THR A 502 19.26 -13.08 31.98
C THR A 502 19.25 -13.73 33.36
N GLY A 503 20.36 -14.28 33.84
CA GLY A 503 20.45 -14.95 35.14
C GLY A 503 21.86 -14.87 35.73
N ASN A 504 21.99 -15.03 37.04
CA ASN A 504 23.28 -15.04 37.69
C ASN A 504 23.95 -16.41 37.52
N ILE A 505 25.22 -16.40 37.14
CA ILE A 505 26.08 -17.59 37.10
C ILE A 505 27.32 -17.33 37.98
N ASP A 506 27.75 -18.35 38.70
CA ASP A 506 29.05 -18.40 39.37
C ASP A 506 29.65 -19.79 39.13
N HIS A 507 30.21 -20.00 37.94
CA HIS A 507 30.76 -21.29 37.53
C HIS A 507 31.92 -21.10 36.53
N ASN A 508 33.04 -21.78 36.80
CA ASN A 508 34.29 -21.69 36.02
C ASN A 508 34.76 -20.23 35.84
N ASP A 509 34.92 -19.81 34.58
CA ASP A 509 35.32 -18.46 34.15
C ASP A 509 34.13 -17.51 33.96
N ARG A 510 32.90 -17.97 34.22
CA ARG A 510 31.68 -17.18 34.11
C ARG A 510 31.18 -16.77 35.49
N LYS A 511 31.30 -15.48 35.79
CA LYS A 511 30.75 -14.88 37.02
C LYS A 511 29.96 -13.62 36.72
N GLY A 512 28.70 -13.58 37.16
CA GLY A 512 27.84 -12.40 37.06
C GLY A 512 26.60 -12.64 36.19
N TRP A 513 26.10 -11.57 35.58
CA TRP A 513 24.80 -11.58 34.91
C TRP A 513 24.92 -12.10 33.46
N GLN A 514 24.56 -13.36 33.26
CA GLN A 514 24.67 -14.08 31.99
C GLN A 514 23.39 -13.93 31.16
N MET A 515 23.55 -13.67 29.87
CA MET A 515 22.46 -13.69 28.89
C MET A 515 22.35 -15.08 28.25
N MET A 516 21.14 -15.54 27.99
CA MET A 516 20.87 -16.84 27.37
C MET A 516 19.57 -16.81 26.57
N ILE A 517 19.44 -17.72 25.60
CA ILE A 517 18.18 -17.93 24.87
C ILE A 517 17.64 -19.31 25.23
N VAL A 518 16.47 -19.31 25.87
CA VAL A 518 15.77 -20.55 26.25
C VAL A 518 14.69 -20.91 25.23
N ASP A 519 14.55 -22.22 25.00
CA ASP A 519 13.50 -22.79 24.18
C ASP A 519 12.22 -22.95 25.01
N MET A 520 11.22 -22.12 24.73
CA MET A 520 9.97 -22.13 25.48
C MET A 520 9.17 -23.41 25.27
N ASP A 521 9.43 -24.18 24.21
CA ASP A 521 8.75 -25.46 23.97
C ASP A 521 9.25 -26.56 24.93
N LYS A 522 10.40 -26.36 25.61
CA LYS A 522 10.91 -27.26 26.66
C LYS A 522 10.36 -26.94 28.05
N ILE A 523 9.59 -25.87 28.21
CA ILE A 523 9.02 -25.45 29.50
C ILE A 523 7.60 -25.98 29.63
N ASP A 524 7.26 -26.52 30.81
CA ASP A 524 5.89 -26.96 31.09
C ASP A 524 4.94 -25.75 31.13
N GLY A 525 3.78 -25.85 30.48
CA GLY A 525 2.79 -24.77 30.46
C GLY A 525 2.32 -24.34 31.85
N SER A 526 2.37 -25.22 32.86
CA SER A 526 2.09 -24.90 34.26
C SER A 526 3.11 -23.95 34.90
N ALA A 527 4.30 -23.79 34.31
CA ALA A 527 5.31 -22.84 34.75
C ALA A 527 5.00 -21.39 34.31
N ILE A 528 4.03 -21.19 33.41
CA ILE A 528 3.55 -19.88 32.96
C ILE A 528 2.31 -19.50 33.78
N ASP A 529 2.48 -18.63 34.78
CA ASP A 529 1.38 -18.17 35.63
C ASP A 529 0.60 -17.04 34.96
N SER A 530 -0.45 -17.40 34.22
CA SER A 530 -1.33 -16.43 33.57
C SER A 530 -2.10 -15.53 34.56
N THR A 531 -2.27 -15.97 35.81
CA THR A 531 -3.02 -15.22 36.83
C THR A 531 -2.21 -14.07 37.46
N SER A 532 -0.90 -14.05 37.22
CA SER A 532 0.02 -13.00 37.67
C SER A 532 -0.18 -11.65 36.97
N TRP A 533 -0.80 -11.62 35.79
CA TRP A 533 -0.96 -10.40 34.99
C TRP A 533 -2.38 -9.82 35.10
N LYS A 534 -2.53 -8.77 35.92
CA LYS A 534 -3.81 -8.07 36.14
C LYS A 534 -3.63 -6.55 36.04
N PRO A 535 -3.16 -6.01 34.90
CA PRO A 535 -2.86 -4.58 34.78
C PRO A 535 -4.12 -3.74 34.48
N MET A 536 -4.00 -2.43 34.65
CA MET A 536 -5.03 -1.48 34.21
C MET A 536 -5.22 -1.49 32.68
N GLY A 537 -4.11 -1.45 31.94
CA GLY A 537 -4.05 -1.56 30.48
C GLY A 537 -2.91 -2.48 30.05
N MET A 538 -2.68 -2.66 28.75
CA MET A 538 -1.77 -3.66 28.21
C MET A 538 -2.16 -5.08 28.60
N LYS A 539 -3.48 -5.36 28.68
CA LYS A 539 -3.97 -6.67 29.15
C LYS A 539 -3.56 -7.78 28.19
N ALA A 540 -3.71 -7.51 26.89
CA ALA A 540 -3.35 -8.44 25.83
C ALA A 540 -1.84 -8.71 25.73
N SER A 541 -0.95 -7.95 26.40
CA SER A 541 0.48 -8.27 26.35
C SER A 541 0.82 -9.57 27.07
N GLY A 542 -0.08 -10.05 27.95
CA GLY A 542 0.08 -11.26 28.75
C GLY A 542 1.47 -11.38 29.36
N SER A 543 1.90 -10.33 30.06
CA SER A 543 3.27 -10.20 30.58
C SER A 543 3.44 -11.00 31.89
N TYR A 544 3.21 -12.31 31.80
CA TYR A 544 3.11 -13.24 32.92
C TYR A 544 4.43 -13.42 33.70
N ARG A 545 4.34 -14.01 34.90
CA ARG A 545 5.47 -14.66 35.57
C ARG A 545 5.72 -16.01 34.90
N VAL A 546 6.98 -16.29 34.61
CA VAL A 546 7.42 -17.59 34.07
C VAL A 546 8.48 -18.16 34.99
N ASP A 547 8.23 -19.37 35.50
CA ASP A 547 9.17 -20.15 36.27
C ASP A 547 10.07 -20.97 35.34
N PHE A 548 11.39 -20.90 35.54
CA PHE A 548 12.35 -21.65 34.73
C PHE A 548 13.00 -22.77 35.54
N SER A 549 12.53 -23.01 36.77
CA SER A 549 13.11 -24.01 37.65
C SER A 549 13.09 -25.40 37.02
N GLY A 550 14.27 -26.01 36.90
CA GLY A 550 14.44 -27.34 36.30
C GLY A 550 14.74 -27.33 34.79
N TYR A 551 14.75 -26.17 34.12
CA TYR A 551 15.21 -26.09 32.73
C TYR A 551 16.68 -26.48 32.63
N LEU A 552 17.00 -27.47 31.78
CA LEU A 552 18.37 -27.89 31.50
C LEU A 552 18.98 -27.01 30.43
N LEU A 553 19.99 -26.23 30.80
CA LEU A 553 20.66 -25.26 29.95
C LEU A 553 21.90 -25.89 29.29
N GLU A 554 22.04 -25.69 27.99
CA GLU A 554 23.20 -26.11 27.21
C GLU A 554 24.15 -24.93 26.95
N ASP A 555 25.46 -25.20 26.79
CA ASP A 555 26.46 -24.14 26.52
C ASP A 555 26.13 -23.29 25.29
N LYS A 556 25.56 -23.91 24.24
CA LYS A 556 25.14 -23.21 23.02
C LYS A 556 24.00 -22.22 23.22
N GLU A 557 23.26 -22.31 24.33
CA GLU A 557 22.16 -21.41 24.67
C GLU A 557 22.66 -20.16 25.41
N LEU A 558 23.92 -20.16 25.89
CA LEU A 558 24.57 -19.00 26.51
C LEU A 558 25.01 -18.00 25.44
N LEU A 559 24.64 -16.73 25.64
CA LEU A 559 24.98 -15.64 24.73
C LEU A 559 26.10 -14.78 25.31
N GLU A 560 27.31 -14.97 24.79
CA GLU A 560 28.53 -14.21 25.13
C GLU A 560 28.86 -14.24 26.64
N MET A 561 29.83 -13.46 27.13
CA MET A 561 30.28 -13.47 28.53
C MET A 561 29.32 -12.73 29.49
N PRO A 562 29.31 -13.08 30.79
CA PRO A 562 28.53 -12.38 31.80
C PRO A 562 28.79 -10.87 31.81
N GLY A 563 27.73 -10.08 31.99
CA GLY A 563 27.76 -8.61 32.02
C GLY A 563 27.60 -7.94 30.65
N ILE A 564 27.73 -8.67 29.54
CA ILE A 564 27.67 -8.09 28.18
C ILE A 564 26.34 -7.38 27.89
N TYR A 565 25.24 -7.85 28.48
CA TYR A 565 23.91 -7.27 28.28
C TYR A 565 23.83 -5.79 28.72
N LEU A 566 24.63 -5.40 29.73
CA LEU A 566 24.65 -4.03 30.26
C LEU A 566 25.61 -3.10 29.49
N LYS A 567 26.29 -3.62 28.46
CA LYS A 567 27.27 -2.87 27.68
C LYS A 567 26.59 -1.71 26.95
N GLN A 568 27.17 -0.52 27.13
CA GLN A 568 26.77 0.67 26.40
C GLN A 568 27.39 0.69 24.98
N PRO A 569 26.71 1.32 24.00
CA PRO A 569 25.42 2.00 24.13
C PRO A 569 24.21 1.09 23.97
N TYR A 570 24.37 -0.17 23.58
CA TYR A 570 23.27 -1.03 23.14
C TYR A 570 22.17 -1.25 24.18
N PHE A 571 22.50 -1.16 25.47
CA PHE A 571 21.50 -1.24 26.54
C PHE A 571 20.55 -0.03 26.59
N ASN A 572 21.07 1.21 26.65
CA ASN A 572 20.22 2.42 26.75
C ASN A 572 19.89 3.07 25.41
N GLY A 573 20.81 3.02 24.44
CA GLY A 573 20.62 3.60 23.11
C GLY A 573 19.45 2.97 22.34
N GLY A 574 19.09 1.73 22.67
CA GLY A 574 17.91 1.05 22.12
C GLY A 574 16.57 1.57 22.65
N ALA A 575 16.55 2.47 23.64
CA ALA A 575 15.31 2.92 24.30
C ALA A 575 14.33 3.64 23.35
N ILE A 576 14.85 4.21 22.26
CA ILE A 576 14.06 4.84 21.20
C ILE A 576 13.04 3.88 20.57
N ARG A 577 13.29 2.57 20.56
CA ARG A 577 12.40 1.58 19.94
C ARG A 577 11.06 1.46 20.66
N PHE A 578 11.07 1.32 21.98
CA PHE A 578 9.81 1.26 22.73
C PHE A 578 9.14 2.63 22.80
N ALA A 579 9.90 3.73 22.77
CA ALA A 579 9.35 5.07 22.66
C ALA A 579 8.59 5.25 21.33
N ALA A 580 9.08 4.66 20.23
CA ALA A 580 8.36 4.60 18.96
C ALA A 580 6.98 3.96 19.11
N VAL A 581 6.91 2.80 19.78
CA VAL A 581 5.64 2.08 20.02
C VAL A 581 4.68 2.93 20.84
N GLN A 582 5.18 3.60 21.89
CA GLN A 582 4.38 4.51 22.73
C GLN A 582 3.81 5.68 21.93
N LEU A 583 4.62 6.30 21.07
CA LEU A 583 4.17 7.36 20.17
C LEU A 583 3.08 6.88 19.21
N GLY A 584 3.18 5.63 18.74
CA GLY A 584 2.12 4.99 17.95
C GLY A 584 0.77 4.97 18.68
N GLY A 585 0.77 4.61 19.97
CA GLY A 585 -0.43 4.68 20.79
C GLY A 585 -0.98 6.10 20.94
N ALA A 586 -0.11 7.09 21.09
CA ALA A 586 -0.50 8.50 21.14
C ALA A 586 -1.13 8.95 19.81
N GLU A 587 -0.56 8.54 18.67
CA GLU A 587 -1.12 8.79 17.34
C GLU A 587 -2.51 8.19 17.18
N ALA A 588 -2.71 6.94 17.61
CA ALA A 588 -4.02 6.29 17.60
C ALA A 588 -5.05 7.09 18.41
N ILE A 589 -4.67 7.62 19.58
CA ILE A 589 -5.54 8.48 20.38
C ILE A 589 -5.97 9.72 19.59
N VAL A 590 -5.02 10.42 18.95
CA VAL A 590 -5.33 11.61 18.13
C VAL A 590 -6.32 11.28 17.02
N GLU A 591 -6.08 10.21 16.25
CA GLU A 591 -6.95 9.81 15.15
C GLU A 591 -8.35 9.44 15.63
N HIS A 592 -8.45 8.64 16.69
CA HIS A 592 -9.75 8.26 17.26
C HIS A 592 -10.49 9.46 17.86
N THR A 593 -9.79 10.46 18.41
CA THR A 593 -10.43 11.71 18.85
C THR A 593 -11.00 12.50 17.67
N ILE A 594 -10.25 12.65 16.59
CA ILE A 594 -10.71 13.35 15.37
C ILE A 594 -11.92 12.63 14.78
N ASN A 595 -11.84 11.30 14.63
CA ASN A 595 -12.94 10.49 14.11
C ASN A 595 -14.19 10.58 14.99
N TYR A 596 -14.02 10.58 16.31
CA TYR A 596 -15.12 10.79 17.25
C TYR A 596 -15.78 12.16 17.06
N LEU A 597 -15.00 13.24 16.96
CA LEU A 597 -15.54 14.59 16.74
C LEU A 597 -16.21 14.73 15.37
N ASN A 598 -15.66 14.12 14.31
CA ASN A 598 -16.26 14.07 12.99
C ASN A 598 -17.63 13.38 13.02
N SER A 599 -17.73 12.24 13.71
CA SER A 599 -19.01 11.51 13.86
C SER A 599 -20.11 12.34 14.54
N LEU A 600 -19.73 13.37 15.29
CA LEU A 600 -20.64 14.29 15.97
C LEU A 600 -20.83 15.62 15.22
N GLY A 601 -20.14 15.84 14.09
CA GLY A 601 -20.14 17.12 13.38
C GLY A 601 -19.54 18.27 14.20
N ARG A 602 -18.57 17.98 15.09
CA ARG A 602 -18.02 18.95 16.06
C ARG A 602 -16.60 19.44 15.74
N THR A 603 -16.07 19.10 14.58
CA THR A 603 -14.73 19.53 14.18
C THR A 603 -14.64 21.02 13.87
N ASP A 604 -15.78 21.70 13.66
CA ASP A 604 -15.82 23.15 13.45
C ASP A 604 -15.85 24.01 14.73
N ASP A 605 -16.09 23.39 15.90
CA ASP A 605 -16.10 24.07 17.19
C ASP A 605 -14.73 24.68 17.52
N ALA A 606 -14.71 25.97 17.86
CA ALA A 606 -13.47 26.72 18.08
C ALA A 606 -12.62 26.15 19.22
N PHE A 607 -13.24 25.67 20.31
CA PHE A 607 -12.50 25.10 21.43
C PHE A 607 -12.01 23.69 21.11
N GLN A 608 -12.76 22.92 20.31
CA GLN A 608 -12.26 21.64 19.82
C GLN A 608 -11.06 21.83 18.88
N LYS A 609 -11.10 22.82 17.98
CA LYS A 609 -9.96 23.17 17.12
C LYS A 609 -8.70 23.50 17.92
N VAL A 610 -8.81 24.24 19.03
CA VAL A 610 -7.66 24.53 19.91
C VAL A 610 -7.08 23.25 20.52
N ARG A 611 -7.90 22.34 21.04
CA ARG A 611 -7.42 21.08 21.63
C ARG A 611 -6.83 20.15 20.57
N LEU A 612 -7.46 20.07 19.41
CA LEU A 612 -6.94 19.35 18.25
C LEU A 612 -5.58 19.91 17.83
N ALA A 613 -5.43 21.22 17.75
CA ALA A 613 -4.14 21.87 17.44
C ALA A 613 -3.08 21.47 18.48
N ASN A 614 -3.38 21.53 19.78
CA ASN A 614 -2.45 21.09 20.82
C ASN A 614 -2.02 19.64 20.62
N MET A 615 -2.96 18.72 20.42
CA MET A 615 -2.64 17.30 20.20
C MET A 615 -1.82 17.06 18.94
N VAL A 616 -2.21 17.66 17.81
CA VAL A 616 -1.50 17.49 16.53
C VAL A 616 -0.09 18.08 16.62
N THR A 617 0.10 19.23 17.26
CA THR A 617 1.45 19.79 17.50
C THR A 617 2.33 18.85 18.32
N GLN A 618 1.79 18.26 19.40
CA GLN A 618 2.52 17.28 20.21
C GLN A 618 2.89 16.02 19.42
N LEU A 619 1.95 15.50 18.62
CA LEU A 619 2.18 14.35 17.76
C LEU A 619 3.27 14.65 16.71
N GLN A 620 3.17 15.77 16.00
CA GLN A 620 4.18 16.18 15.01
C GLN A 620 5.56 16.39 15.66
N THR A 621 5.60 16.92 16.87
CA THR A 621 6.85 17.03 17.65
C THR A 621 7.43 15.66 17.95
N GLY A 622 6.61 14.69 18.38
CA GLY A 622 7.04 13.31 18.63
C GLY A 622 7.58 12.62 17.38
N LEU A 623 6.93 12.81 16.22
CA LEU A 623 7.38 12.27 14.94
C LEU A 623 8.75 12.82 14.54
N GLN A 624 8.98 14.13 14.76
CA GLN A 624 10.30 14.74 14.53
C GLN A 624 11.37 14.18 15.47
N TRP A 625 11.08 14.03 16.76
CA TRP A 625 12.02 13.40 17.70
C TRP A 625 12.37 11.98 17.28
N LEU A 626 11.38 11.21 16.84
CA LEU A 626 11.60 9.84 16.41
C LEU A 626 12.51 9.77 15.18
N GLU A 627 12.20 10.55 14.14
CA GLU A 627 12.99 10.66 12.92
C GLU A 627 14.44 11.07 13.21
N GLN A 628 14.64 12.11 14.02
CA GLN A 628 15.97 12.60 14.37
C GLN A 628 16.74 11.61 15.24
N SER A 629 16.09 10.97 16.20
CA SER A 629 16.72 9.95 17.04
C SER A 629 17.22 8.74 16.22
N GLY A 630 16.47 8.35 15.19
CA GLY A 630 16.88 7.32 14.23
C GLY A 630 18.11 7.76 13.43
N LYS A 631 18.11 9.00 12.92
CA LYS A 631 19.27 9.56 12.19
C LYS A 631 20.52 9.65 13.06
N HIS A 632 20.37 10.07 14.31
CA HIS A 632 21.48 10.09 15.27
C HIS A 632 22.02 8.68 15.55
N TYR A 633 21.14 7.68 15.63
CA TYR A 633 21.55 6.28 15.76
C TYR A 633 22.36 5.80 14.55
N ASP A 634 21.87 6.05 13.34
CA ASP A 634 22.55 5.64 12.10
C ASP A 634 23.89 6.37 11.92
N SER A 635 23.95 7.65 12.27
CA SER A 635 25.20 8.43 12.28
C SER A 635 26.21 7.91 13.31
N TRP A 636 25.78 7.55 14.52
CA TRP A 636 26.66 6.89 15.49
C TRP A 636 27.12 5.50 15.01
N ALA A 637 26.27 4.76 14.29
CA ALA A 637 26.65 3.48 13.71
C ALA A 637 27.73 3.63 12.61
N GLU A 638 27.98 4.85 12.12
CA GLU A 638 29.12 5.20 11.25
C GLU A 638 30.37 5.58 12.04
N ASP A 639 30.21 6.38 13.11
CA ASP A 639 31.30 6.81 14.00
C ASP A 639 30.99 6.41 15.45
N THR A 640 31.55 5.28 15.86
CA THR A 640 31.23 4.65 17.16
C THR A 640 31.89 5.35 18.35
N ASN A 641 32.71 6.37 18.12
CA ASN A 641 33.52 7.05 19.15
C ASN A 641 32.71 7.96 20.10
N LYS A 642 31.43 8.23 19.80
CA LYS A 642 30.58 9.16 20.58
C LYS A 642 29.29 8.51 21.05
N PHE A 643 29.40 7.38 21.73
CA PHE A 643 28.21 6.62 22.13
C PHE A 643 27.44 7.27 23.29
N GLU A 644 28.08 8.15 24.06
CA GLU A 644 27.45 8.94 25.12
C GLU A 644 26.41 9.91 24.55
N ASP A 645 26.69 10.55 23.41
CA ASP A 645 25.75 11.41 22.70
C ASP A 645 24.50 10.60 22.29
N LEU A 646 24.71 9.40 21.75
CA LEU A 646 23.61 8.51 21.38
C LEU A 646 22.72 8.17 22.59
N ILE A 647 23.33 7.82 23.73
CA ILE A 647 22.58 7.51 24.95
C ILE A 647 21.81 8.73 25.43
N ALA A 648 22.40 9.92 25.41
CA ALA A 648 21.73 11.15 25.80
C ALA A 648 20.53 11.43 24.90
N TYR A 649 20.67 11.31 23.57
CA TYR A 649 19.56 11.46 22.62
C TYR A 649 18.46 10.42 22.79
N ALA A 650 18.81 9.16 23.03
CA ALA A 650 17.83 8.10 23.31
C ALA A 650 17.04 8.39 24.60
N ASN A 651 17.73 8.87 25.64
CA ASN A 651 17.12 9.27 26.90
C ASN A 651 16.19 10.49 26.73
N MET A 652 16.60 11.51 25.98
CA MET A 652 15.77 12.68 25.67
C MET A 652 14.50 12.25 24.91
N THR A 653 14.66 11.44 23.86
CA THR A 653 13.55 10.91 23.06
C THR A 653 12.53 10.18 23.94
N ARG A 654 13.01 9.32 24.85
CA ARG A 654 12.17 8.59 25.80
C ARG A 654 11.34 9.54 26.68
N VAL A 655 11.98 10.55 27.26
CA VAL A 655 11.32 11.49 28.19
C VAL A 655 10.32 12.38 27.45
N VAL A 656 10.70 12.91 26.29
CA VAL A 656 9.85 13.79 25.49
C VAL A 656 8.62 13.04 24.97
N ILE A 657 8.78 11.81 24.49
CA ILE A 657 7.65 10.99 24.03
C ILE A 657 6.68 10.68 25.19
N GLU A 658 7.17 10.47 26.41
CA GLU A 658 6.30 10.33 27.58
C GLU A 658 5.48 11.59 27.81
N GLU A 659 6.13 12.75 27.88
CA GLU A 659 5.50 14.04 28.20
C GLU A 659 4.44 14.45 27.17
N LEU A 660 4.77 14.36 25.88
CA LEU A 660 3.82 14.69 24.80
C LEU A 660 2.63 13.73 24.81
N SER A 661 2.85 12.45 25.13
CA SER A 661 1.77 11.45 25.17
C SER A 661 0.77 11.77 26.28
N LEU A 662 1.27 12.19 27.46
CA LEU A 662 0.42 12.62 28.56
C LEU A 662 -0.42 13.86 28.20
N VAL A 663 0.14 14.81 27.46
CA VAL A 663 -0.59 15.99 26.96
C VAL A 663 -1.66 15.56 25.96
N ILE A 664 -1.32 14.70 24.99
CA ILE A 664 -2.27 14.19 23.99
C ILE A 664 -3.46 13.50 24.66
N MET A 665 -3.19 12.60 25.62
CA MET A 665 -4.23 11.89 26.37
C MET A 665 -5.14 12.86 27.13
N SER A 666 -4.57 13.86 27.80
CA SER A 666 -5.32 14.86 28.56
C SER A 666 -6.26 15.67 27.65
N GLU A 667 -5.76 16.16 26.52
CA GLU A 667 -6.57 16.93 25.57
C GLU A 667 -7.64 16.08 24.89
N SER A 668 -7.31 14.83 24.50
CA SER A 668 -8.28 13.87 23.96
C SER A 668 -9.45 13.66 24.93
N ASN A 669 -9.16 13.43 26.21
CA ASN A 669 -10.20 13.17 27.21
C ASN A 669 -11.13 14.38 27.38
N ARG A 670 -10.61 15.60 27.25
CA ARG A 670 -11.40 16.85 27.25
C ARG A 670 -12.22 17.03 25.98
N CYS A 671 -11.72 16.57 24.82
CA CYS A 671 -12.45 16.62 23.56
C CYS A 671 -13.69 15.72 23.58
N VAL A 672 -13.51 14.48 24.03
CA VAL A 672 -14.53 13.42 23.87
C VAL A 672 -15.44 13.26 25.08
N GLY A 673 -15.00 13.72 26.25
CA GLY A 673 -15.74 13.60 27.50
C GLY A 673 -16.02 12.15 27.91
N ALA A 674 -16.87 11.96 28.91
CA ALA A 674 -17.18 10.63 29.44
C ALA A 674 -17.70 9.66 28.37
N ARG A 675 -18.52 10.14 27.42
CA ARG A 675 -19.14 9.29 26.39
C ARG A 675 -18.11 8.69 25.43
N GLY A 676 -17.10 9.45 25.00
CA GLY A 676 -16.06 8.92 24.11
C GLY A 676 -15.11 7.93 24.80
N LEU A 677 -15.13 7.90 26.14
CA LEU A 677 -14.39 6.94 26.97
C LEU A 677 -15.24 5.72 27.38
N MET A 678 -16.35 5.47 26.68
CA MET A 678 -17.19 4.30 26.88
C MET A 678 -17.23 3.43 25.63
N ALA A 679 -17.52 2.13 25.80
CA ALA A 679 -17.83 1.26 24.68
C ALA A 679 -19.01 1.83 23.86
N PRO A 680 -18.98 1.71 22.51
CA PRO A 680 -18.05 0.92 21.70
C PRO A 680 -16.76 1.65 21.27
N TYR A 681 -16.50 2.88 21.73
CA TYR A 681 -15.35 3.66 21.28
C TYR A 681 -14.02 3.15 21.84
N GLU A 682 -12.96 3.20 21.03
CA GLU A 682 -11.61 2.67 21.36
C GLU A 682 -10.80 3.51 22.34
N LEU A 683 -11.16 4.77 22.56
CA LEU A 683 -10.34 5.73 23.31
C LEU A 683 -10.09 5.31 24.76
N GLU A 684 -11.04 4.63 25.40
CA GLU A 684 -10.86 4.11 26.77
C GLU A 684 -9.69 3.12 26.85
N ARG A 685 -9.68 2.14 25.93
CA ARG A 685 -8.64 1.10 25.86
C ARG A 685 -7.29 1.73 25.56
N LEU A 686 -7.23 2.59 24.54
CA LEU A 686 -6.01 3.28 24.14
C LEU A 686 -5.43 4.11 25.29
N ASN A 687 -6.27 4.83 26.04
CA ASN A 687 -5.83 5.60 27.20
C ASN A 687 -5.28 4.70 28.32
N ARG A 688 -5.97 3.61 28.68
CA ARG A 688 -5.48 2.68 29.72
C ARG A 688 -4.16 2.02 29.31
N ASP A 689 -4.08 1.52 28.08
CA ASP A 689 -2.90 0.84 27.54
C ASP A 689 -1.69 1.79 27.55
N LEU A 690 -1.85 3.00 27.02
CA LEU A 690 -0.77 3.98 26.99
C LEU A 690 -0.41 4.48 28.39
N THR A 691 -1.39 4.70 29.27
CA THR A 691 -1.15 5.06 30.68
C THR A 691 -0.20 4.06 31.33
N PHE A 692 -0.50 2.77 31.18
CA PHE A 692 0.29 1.70 31.78
C PHE A 692 1.67 1.59 31.12
N TYR A 693 1.74 1.64 29.79
CA TYR A 693 2.99 1.43 29.07
C TYR A 693 4.02 2.57 29.22
N LEU A 694 3.55 3.80 29.49
CA LEU A 694 4.42 4.94 29.78
C LEU A 694 5.15 4.84 31.13
N ARG A 695 4.74 3.94 32.05
CA ARG A 695 5.34 3.83 33.40
C ARG A 695 6.66 3.04 33.42
N GLN A 696 7.63 3.50 32.63
CA GLN A 696 9.00 2.99 32.69
C GLN A 696 9.68 3.44 34.01
N PRO A 697 10.60 2.63 34.55
CA PRO A 697 11.26 2.95 35.82
C PRO A 697 12.23 4.14 35.69
N ALA A 698 12.39 4.85 36.81
CA ALA A 698 13.37 5.91 37.04
C ALA A 698 13.42 7.04 35.97
N PRO A 699 12.28 7.68 35.63
CA PRO A 699 12.26 8.77 34.65
C PRO A 699 13.16 9.95 35.08
N ASP A 700 13.20 10.27 36.36
CA ASP A 700 14.00 11.40 36.88
C ASP A 700 15.50 11.11 36.85
N ALA A 701 15.92 9.87 37.13
CA ALA A 701 17.31 9.47 36.98
C ALA A 701 17.78 9.59 35.51
N THR A 702 16.88 9.34 34.56
CA THR A 702 17.18 9.55 33.14
C THR A 702 17.31 11.03 32.80
N ARG A 703 16.48 11.91 33.36
CA ARG A 703 16.63 13.38 33.20
C ARG A 703 17.96 13.88 33.76
N VAL A 704 18.36 13.39 34.93
CA VAL A 704 19.66 13.71 35.54
C VAL A 704 20.81 13.32 34.60
N LYS A 705 20.80 12.11 34.04
CA LYS A 705 21.83 11.65 33.09
C LYS A 705 21.93 12.51 31.82
N ILE A 706 20.80 13.00 31.32
CA ILE A 706 20.80 13.95 30.18
C ILE A 706 21.53 15.23 30.59
N ALA A 707 21.19 15.79 31.75
CA ALA A 707 21.84 17.02 32.25
C ALA A 707 23.34 16.83 32.48
N GLU A 708 23.75 15.74 33.14
CA GLU A 708 25.17 15.41 33.37
C GLU A 708 25.97 15.34 32.07
N HIS A 709 25.41 14.72 31.02
CA HIS A 709 26.05 14.62 29.72
C HIS A 709 26.29 16.01 29.11
N PHE A 710 25.27 16.86 29.03
CA PHE A 710 25.43 18.18 28.41
C PHE A 710 26.27 19.14 29.27
N ILE A 711 26.20 19.08 30.60
CA ILE A 711 27.10 19.87 31.46
C ILE A 711 28.57 19.51 31.20
N SER A 712 28.88 18.22 31.09
CA SER A 712 30.26 17.78 30.84
C SER A 712 30.76 18.16 29.45
N SER A 713 29.92 18.06 28.41
CA SER A 713 30.30 18.47 27.05
C SER A 713 30.56 19.97 26.96
N TYR A 714 29.70 20.83 27.52
CA TYR A 714 29.92 22.28 27.56
C TYR A 714 31.18 22.68 28.35
N THR A 715 31.49 21.98 29.44
CA THR A 715 32.68 22.27 30.25
C THR A 715 33.98 21.94 29.50
N ASN A 716 33.99 20.86 28.72
CA ASN A 716 35.15 20.46 27.92
C ASN A 716 35.38 21.40 26.73
N THR A 717 34.34 21.90 26.06
CA THR A 717 34.49 22.84 24.93
C THR A 717 35.10 24.18 25.38
N TYR A 718 34.71 24.71 26.54
CA TYR A 718 35.28 25.95 27.07
C TYR A 718 36.68 25.81 27.67
N ALA A 719 37.11 24.59 28.02
CA ALA A 719 38.47 24.32 28.49
C ALA A 719 39.48 24.17 27.32
N GLU A 720 39.01 23.93 26.09
CA GLU A 720 39.84 23.93 24.87
C GLU A 720 39.96 25.31 24.22
N ASP A 721 39.03 26.22 24.51
CA ASP A 721 39.02 27.62 24.04
C ASP A 721 39.74 28.62 25.00
N LEU A 722 40.26 28.13 26.14
CA LEU A 722 41.09 28.86 27.12
C LEU A 722 42.53 28.34 27.09
#